data_AF-A0A926Y407-F1
#
_entry.id   AF-A0A926Y407-F1
#
_cell.length_a   1.000
_cell.length_b   1.000
_cell.length_c   1.000
_cell.angle_alpha   90.00
_cell.angle_beta   90.00
_cell.angle_gamma   90.00
#
_symmetry.space_group_name_H-M   'P 1'
#
loop_
_entity.id
_entity.type
_entity.pdbx_description
1 polymer ?
#
loop_
_entity_poly.entity_id
_entity_poly.type
_entity_poly.pdbx_seq_one_letter_code
_entity_poly.pdbx_strand_id
1 'polypeptide(L)'
;MNHWMLRGILVVVWFIVAVNNVTAQKSGGTVPYSVIGTPAYGPRIVYYKDERNALTTVPAPESILKNKEANGRLAAPTAQFIVTYNNFTTEAKQAFQYAVDIWSTLISSPVPIRIQANWGFQTPNVLGSAGPGSYRYNFDGGQRANAFYPIALAEKIARRELNAPEEADIIADFNRNNDWYFGTDGKTPKGQTDMVTAVLHELAHGLGFIGFFTVVGDNGLYTQALASIYDQFIETGQGKRLVTSTKEFPNDSEELKLQLAGHNLFINGSTLKQSTGDRAKVYAPYNFDPAASVYHLNEDTYPPGNINSLMTPLLAQAEVIHSPGPIVMNFLADMEWKTTSVLHEPIIGSEDPADLVFSTRIISDTTLTPGSVRLYYRKTQPTAKDSVFTTVTPTQVGTTSEYRFTLPAAQSQGDIWYYLSAKDVAGRTFTNPGRLINGTQLLYHTQSGPDNVAPTIQYVPTKNVMFATNAVDSLPIYARIKDNRAGISAAYVEYKINGVAQPNLNLKFTKITVNGFTYDSMYVNRINFPANSLKAGDKITYRIVAVDMSKAKNQVFNPANGFYELPVLAPRAARDQYVTTFSDATSASDFIGYGFSVTTAAGFSDPAIHSEHPYRNGADFKAQSNYEYVLLSPIRIKANPDSAVIRFDEIVLIEPSEPGSKLGDANFYDYVLVEGSSNNGQTWRPLVDAYSSRDKAEWLNAYKASIVADNSTTAGTPALYRRREIPLLKQGSAFKAGDQILIRFRMFADQLSYGWGWAIDNLRIQAAPPAIVLAEEPTRNATFSLYPNPVNGGSVRIVADLPNVVSEVNLRLIGLSGQAIRQQTLKVSGSRINDLFDMGQLPTGLYFLQLKANDLVITQKVLVAD
;
A
#
# COMPACT_ATOMS: atom_id res chain seq x y z
N MET A 1 7.89 -30.31 7.86
CA MET A 1 9.17 -30.23 7.11
C MET A 1 8.81 -30.42 5.65
N ASN A 2 8.89 -29.45 4.72
CA ASN A 2 9.56 -28.15 4.61
C ASN A 2 8.50 -27.11 4.15
N HIS A 3 8.20 -26.04 4.89
CA HIS A 3 8.92 -24.75 4.93
C HIS A 3 9.56 -24.42 3.57
N TRP A 4 8.94 -23.56 2.74
CA TRP A 4 9.53 -22.74 1.63
C TRP A 4 8.51 -22.26 0.54
N MET A 5 7.19 -22.21 0.80
CA MET A 5 6.21 -21.69 -0.20
C MET A 5 5.11 -20.78 0.39
N LEU A 6 5.43 -19.96 1.40
CA LEU A 6 4.47 -19.03 2.02
C LEU A 6 5.14 -17.68 2.30
N ARG A 7 5.80 -17.09 1.28
CA ARG A 7 6.27 -15.70 1.31
C ARG A 7 6.34 -15.14 -0.10
N GLY A 8 5.35 -14.34 -0.47
CA GLY A 8 5.37 -13.63 -1.74
C GLY A 8 3.99 -13.15 -2.17
N ILE A 9 3.20 -12.55 -1.27
CA ILE A 9 1.89 -12.00 -1.63
C ILE A 9 1.68 -10.70 -0.83
N LEU A 10 1.24 -9.66 -1.53
CA LEU A 10 0.89 -8.28 -1.10
C LEU A 10 2.05 -7.25 -1.11
N VAL A 11 2.51 -6.90 -2.32
CA VAL A 11 3.24 -5.65 -2.60
C VAL A 11 2.72 -5.07 -3.92
N VAL A 12 2.56 -3.73 -3.95
CA VAL A 12 2.27 -2.83 -5.10
C VAL A 12 0.81 -2.36 -5.27
N VAL A 13 0.37 -1.45 -4.39
CA VAL A 13 -0.53 -0.31 -4.64
C VAL A 13 -0.11 0.74 -3.60
N TRP A 14 0.22 2.00 -3.84
CA TRP A 14 -0.62 3.10 -4.33
C TRP A 14 0.27 4.27 -4.76
N PHE A 15 0.38 4.56 -6.06
CA PHE A 15 1.03 5.78 -6.56
C PHE A 15 0.13 6.62 -7.48
N ILE A 16 -1.20 6.42 -7.46
CA ILE A 16 -2.12 7.09 -8.41
C ILE A 16 -3.22 7.94 -7.76
N VAL A 17 -3.42 7.94 -6.43
CA VAL A 17 -4.60 8.63 -5.83
C VAL A 17 -4.34 10.05 -5.33
N ALA A 18 -3.17 10.64 -5.58
CA ALA A 18 -2.95 12.07 -5.34
C ALA A 18 -3.64 13.01 -6.37
N VAL A 19 -4.44 12.46 -7.29
CA VAL A 19 -5.35 13.26 -8.13
C VAL A 19 -6.73 12.65 -8.00
N ASN A 20 -7.71 13.46 -7.60
CA ASN A 20 -9.12 13.11 -7.35
C ASN A 20 -9.43 12.69 -5.91
N ASN A 21 -9.49 13.67 -5.00
CA ASN A 21 -10.59 13.75 -4.03
C ASN A 21 -10.70 15.17 -3.45
N VAL A 22 -11.16 16.12 -4.28
CA VAL A 22 -11.87 17.32 -3.80
C VAL A 22 -13.00 17.61 -4.78
N THR A 23 -14.23 17.31 -4.35
CA THR A 23 -15.51 17.70 -4.98
C THR A 23 -15.78 17.25 -6.42
N ALA A 24 -17.04 16.94 -6.71
CA ALA A 24 -17.51 16.52 -8.02
C ALA A 24 -17.20 17.58 -9.10
N GLN A 25 -16.09 17.41 -9.81
CA GLN A 25 -15.83 18.07 -11.09
C GLN A 25 -15.26 17.03 -12.05
N LYS A 26 -16.12 16.52 -12.95
CA LYS A 26 -15.74 15.67 -14.07
C LYS A 26 -14.73 16.43 -14.96
N SER A 27 -13.45 16.18 -14.76
CA SER A 27 -12.34 16.76 -15.54
C SER A 27 -11.53 15.63 -16.19
N GLY A 28 -11.16 15.84 -17.46
CA GLY A 28 -10.44 14.85 -18.27
C GLY A 28 -9.09 14.50 -17.66
N GLY A 29 -8.79 13.20 -17.57
CA GLY A 29 -7.53 12.68 -17.06
C GLY A 29 -6.37 13.13 -17.93
N THR A 30 -5.38 13.76 -17.30
CA THR A 30 -4.14 14.21 -17.93
C THR A 30 -3.10 13.12 -17.76
N VAL A 31 -2.27 12.87 -18.80
CA VAL A 31 -1.12 11.97 -18.64
C VAL A 31 0.08 12.83 -18.25
N PRO A 32 0.67 12.66 -17.05
CA PRO A 32 1.94 13.33 -16.76
C PRO A 32 3.00 12.84 -17.76
N TYR A 33 3.88 13.75 -18.19
CA TYR A 33 5.01 13.39 -19.04
C TYR A 33 5.81 12.26 -18.38
N SER A 34 6.03 11.19 -19.16
CA SER A 34 7.05 10.18 -18.91
C SER A 34 7.03 9.48 -17.55
N VAL A 35 5.98 8.73 -17.22
CA VAL A 35 6.14 7.64 -16.26
C VAL A 35 5.64 6.35 -16.90
N ILE A 36 6.56 5.61 -17.54
CA ILE A 36 6.37 4.18 -17.73
C ILE A 36 6.13 3.62 -16.34
N GLY A 37 4.98 2.99 -16.14
CA GLY A 37 4.64 2.38 -14.87
C GLY A 37 5.72 1.40 -14.40
N THR A 38 6.00 1.39 -13.10
CA THR A 38 7.01 0.49 -12.53
C THR A 38 6.69 -0.96 -12.88
N PRO A 39 7.71 -1.82 -13.07
CA PRO A 39 7.50 -3.25 -13.20
C PRO A 39 6.66 -3.79 -12.05
N ALA A 40 5.62 -4.57 -12.37
CA ALA A 40 4.91 -5.40 -11.41
C ALA A 40 5.22 -6.88 -11.70
N TYR A 41 5.15 -7.71 -10.66
CA TYR A 41 5.29 -9.16 -10.77
C TYR A 41 3.92 -9.80 -10.58
N GLY A 42 3.57 -10.75 -11.43
CA GLY A 42 2.27 -11.41 -11.41
C GLY A 42 2.32 -12.84 -10.89
N PRO A 43 1.14 -13.48 -10.81
CA PRO A 43 1.04 -14.88 -10.45
C PRO A 43 1.67 -15.78 -11.53
N ARG A 44 1.88 -17.05 -11.17
CA ARG A 44 2.06 -18.15 -12.12
C ARG A 44 0.85 -19.05 -12.01
N ILE A 45 0.25 -19.39 -13.14
CA ILE A 45 -0.89 -20.31 -13.20
C ILE A 45 -0.34 -21.72 -13.27
N VAL A 46 -1.02 -22.67 -12.62
CA VAL A 46 -0.62 -24.06 -12.53
C VAL A 46 -1.46 -24.89 -13.47
N TYR A 47 -0.81 -25.73 -14.28
CA TYR A 47 -1.50 -26.73 -15.08
C TYR A 47 -1.51 -28.09 -14.39
N TYR A 48 -2.71 -28.65 -14.20
CA TYR A 48 -2.89 -29.88 -13.44
C TYR A 48 -3.01 -31.11 -14.33
N LYS A 49 -2.48 -32.22 -13.84
CA LYS A 49 -2.62 -33.54 -14.45
C LYS A 49 -3.99 -34.13 -14.14
N ASP A 50 -4.62 -34.69 -15.16
CA ASP A 50 -5.71 -35.66 -15.03
C ASP A 50 -5.19 -37.08 -15.36
N GLU A 51 -5.39 -38.03 -14.46
CA GLU A 51 -4.90 -39.40 -14.60
C GLU A 51 -5.75 -40.26 -15.54
N ARG A 52 -6.88 -39.74 -16.03
CA ARG A 52 -7.68 -40.43 -17.04
C ARG A 52 -6.95 -40.43 -18.38
N ASN A 53 -7.22 -41.43 -19.21
CA ASN A 53 -6.74 -41.46 -20.59
C ASN A 53 -7.82 -40.89 -21.51
N ALA A 54 -7.56 -39.74 -22.15
CA ALA A 54 -8.53 -39.11 -23.06
C ALA A 54 -8.48 -39.69 -24.48
N LEU A 55 -7.29 -40.05 -24.98
CA LEU A 55 -7.08 -40.60 -26.33
C LEU A 55 -7.58 -39.67 -27.45
N THR A 56 -7.35 -38.37 -27.28
CA THR A 56 -7.77 -37.32 -28.21
C THR A 56 -6.55 -36.65 -28.86
N THR A 57 -6.74 -36.14 -30.07
CA THR A 57 -5.68 -35.42 -30.78
C THR A 57 -6.26 -34.21 -31.50
N VAL A 58 -5.76 -33.03 -31.12
CA VAL A 58 -5.93 -31.78 -31.84
C VAL A 58 -4.60 -31.45 -32.50
N PRO A 59 -4.49 -31.53 -33.83
CA PRO A 59 -3.23 -31.31 -34.53
C PRO A 59 -2.81 -29.85 -34.51
N ALA A 60 -1.54 -29.59 -34.84
CA ALA A 60 -1.07 -28.22 -35.04
C ALA A 60 -1.84 -27.51 -36.17
N PRO A 61 -1.98 -26.17 -36.12
CA PRO A 61 -2.65 -25.39 -37.15
C PRO A 61 -2.18 -25.74 -38.57
N GLU A 62 -3.10 -25.79 -39.54
CA GLU A 62 -2.77 -26.16 -40.92
C GLU A 62 -1.71 -25.25 -41.56
N SER A 63 -1.62 -23.98 -41.15
CA SER A 63 -0.58 -23.05 -41.60
C SER A 63 0.83 -23.53 -41.26
N ILE A 64 0.98 -24.35 -40.22
CA ILE A 64 2.22 -24.96 -39.78
C ILE A 64 2.44 -26.30 -40.49
N LEU A 65 1.37 -27.07 -40.71
CA LEU A 65 1.42 -28.37 -41.37
C LEU A 65 1.61 -28.30 -42.90
N LYS A 66 1.04 -27.29 -43.58
CA LYS A 66 1.07 -27.11 -45.04
C LYS A 66 2.29 -26.32 -45.54
N ASN A 67 2.87 -25.45 -44.69
CA ASN A 67 4.14 -24.78 -44.97
C ASN A 67 5.33 -25.65 -44.58
N LYS A 68 5.31 -26.92 -44.96
CA LYS A 68 6.54 -27.71 -45.09
C LYS A 68 7.05 -27.43 -46.50
N GLU A 69 8.13 -26.65 -46.63
CA GLU A 69 8.89 -26.67 -47.89
C GLU A 69 9.29 -28.12 -48.23
N ALA A 70 9.70 -28.43 -49.46
CA ALA A 70 9.99 -29.79 -49.96
C ALA A 70 11.01 -30.61 -49.13
N ASN A 71 11.61 -29.98 -48.12
CA ASN A 71 12.62 -30.42 -47.15
C ASN A 71 12.10 -30.42 -45.69
N GLY A 72 10.81 -30.21 -45.42
CA GLY A 72 10.17 -30.41 -44.11
C GLY A 72 10.28 -29.24 -43.12
N ARG A 73 10.74 -28.06 -43.54
CA ARG A 73 10.92 -26.87 -42.69
C ARG A 73 9.62 -26.07 -42.59
N LEU A 74 9.26 -25.65 -41.37
CA LEU A 74 8.08 -24.83 -41.04
C LEU A 74 8.10 -23.45 -41.72
N ALA A 75 6.94 -22.78 -41.77
CA ALA A 75 6.81 -21.38 -42.20
C ALA A 75 7.83 -20.48 -41.46
N ALA A 76 8.32 -19.42 -42.14
CA ALA A 76 9.25 -18.49 -41.53
C ALA A 76 8.62 -17.84 -40.27
N PRO A 77 9.32 -17.84 -39.12
CA PRO A 77 8.80 -17.29 -37.87
C PRO A 77 8.58 -15.77 -37.99
N THR A 78 7.49 -15.28 -37.41
CA THR A 78 7.13 -13.86 -37.33
C THR A 78 7.43 -13.24 -35.96
N ALA A 79 7.80 -14.06 -34.98
CA ALA A 79 8.34 -13.64 -33.69
C ALA A 79 9.57 -14.49 -33.35
N GLN A 80 10.61 -13.86 -32.80
CA GLN A 80 11.78 -14.58 -32.30
C GLN A 80 11.58 -14.93 -30.83
N PHE A 81 11.76 -16.19 -30.48
CA PHE A 81 11.81 -16.64 -29.09
C PHE A 81 13.24 -17.04 -28.73
N ILE A 82 13.70 -16.61 -27.56
CA ILE A 82 15.04 -16.93 -27.03
C ILE A 82 14.84 -17.67 -25.71
N VAL A 83 15.14 -18.97 -25.70
CA VAL A 83 14.91 -19.82 -24.53
C VAL A 83 16.21 -20.08 -23.77
N THR A 84 16.21 -19.79 -22.48
CA THR A 84 17.23 -20.23 -21.54
C THR A 84 16.74 -21.48 -20.81
N TYR A 85 17.35 -22.62 -21.11
CA TYR A 85 16.97 -23.92 -20.53
C TYR A 85 17.80 -24.27 -19.30
N ASN A 86 17.14 -24.41 -18.16
CA ASN A 86 17.77 -24.86 -16.91
C ASN A 86 17.39 -26.32 -16.63
N ASN A 87 18.38 -27.20 -16.58
CA ASN A 87 18.26 -28.62 -16.21
C ASN A 87 17.40 -29.52 -17.12
N PHE A 88 16.95 -29.04 -18.29
CA PHE A 88 16.22 -29.86 -19.26
C PHE A 88 17.10 -30.97 -19.88
N THR A 89 16.51 -32.15 -20.08
CA THR A 89 17.10 -33.20 -20.94
C THR A 89 17.02 -32.81 -22.42
N THR A 90 17.76 -33.49 -23.29
CA THR A 90 17.76 -33.21 -24.73
C THR A 90 16.37 -33.40 -25.35
N GLU A 91 15.67 -34.47 -24.97
CA GLU A 91 14.34 -34.82 -25.49
C GLU A 91 13.30 -33.80 -25.03
N ALA A 92 13.37 -33.37 -23.76
CA ALA A 92 12.49 -32.33 -23.24
C ALA A 92 12.71 -30.97 -23.93
N LYS A 93 13.97 -30.62 -24.27
CA LYS A 93 14.26 -29.41 -25.07
C LYS A 93 13.66 -29.49 -26.46
N GLN A 94 13.70 -30.66 -27.11
CA GLN A 94 13.12 -30.84 -28.45
C GLN A 94 11.60 -30.67 -28.43
N ALA A 95 10.91 -31.30 -27.47
CA ALA A 95 9.47 -31.11 -27.27
C ALA A 95 9.11 -29.64 -27.00
N PHE A 96 9.88 -28.98 -26.12
CA PHE A 96 9.69 -27.55 -25.83
C PHE A 96 9.89 -26.68 -27.06
N GLN A 97 10.97 -26.91 -27.81
CA GLN A 97 11.28 -26.13 -29.01
C GLN A 97 10.17 -26.27 -30.06
N TYR A 98 9.57 -27.44 -30.21
CA TYR A 98 8.43 -27.61 -31.12
C TYR A 98 7.21 -26.76 -30.73
N ALA A 99 6.91 -26.62 -29.43
CA ALA A 99 5.87 -25.71 -28.95
C ALA A 99 6.23 -24.23 -29.20
N VAL A 100 7.51 -23.86 -29.05
CA VAL A 100 8.02 -22.52 -29.40
C VAL A 100 7.89 -22.26 -30.89
N ASP A 101 8.24 -23.23 -31.73
CA ASP A 101 8.13 -23.11 -33.18
C ASP A 101 6.68 -22.88 -33.59
N ILE A 102 5.71 -23.54 -32.94
CA ILE A 102 4.29 -23.27 -33.12
C ILE A 102 3.98 -21.81 -32.81
N TRP A 103 4.26 -21.32 -31.60
CA TRP A 103 3.99 -19.94 -31.22
C TRP A 103 4.69 -18.91 -32.12
N SER A 104 5.93 -19.16 -32.53
CA SER A 104 6.73 -18.27 -33.37
C SER A 104 6.09 -17.93 -34.72
N THR A 105 5.17 -18.77 -35.19
CA THR A 105 4.43 -18.58 -36.45
C THR A 105 3.02 -18.02 -36.26
N LEU A 106 2.48 -18.07 -35.03
CA LEU A 106 1.12 -17.66 -34.71
C LEU A 106 1.03 -16.21 -34.23
N ILE A 107 2.11 -15.68 -33.67
CA ILE A 107 2.20 -14.28 -33.22
C ILE A 107 3.33 -13.54 -33.95
N SER A 108 3.23 -12.21 -33.97
CA SER A 108 4.23 -11.33 -34.57
C SER A 108 4.77 -10.36 -33.54
N SER A 109 6.10 -10.28 -33.43
CA SER A 109 6.79 -9.34 -32.56
C SER A 109 8.11 -8.87 -33.19
N PRO A 110 8.37 -7.56 -33.25
CA PRO A 110 9.67 -7.04 -33.64
C PRO A 110 10.70 -7.05 -32.50
N VAL A 111 10.28 -7.41 -31.27
CA VAL A 111 11.13 -7.56 -30.09
C VAL A 111 11.23 -9.06 -29.76
N PRO A 112 12.44 -9.61 -29.55
CA PRO A 112 12.59 -11.01 -29.15
C PRO A 112 11.89 -11.31 -27.81
N ILE A 113 11.20 -12.43 -27.72
CA ILE A 113 10.53 -12.88 -26.50
C ILE A 113 11.45 -13.86 -25.76
N ARG A 114 11.95 -13.48 -24.60
CA ARG A 114 12.87 -14.27 -23.77
C ARG A 114 12.11 -15.16 -22.80
N ILE A 115 12.43 -16.44 -22.82
CA ILE A 115 11.83 -17.43 -21.91
C ILE A 115 12.91 -17.98 -20.99
N GLN A 116 12.68 -17.92 -19.67
CA GLN A 116 13.39 -18.74 -18.71
C GLN A 116 12.60 -20.02 -18.45
N ALA A 117 13.11 -21.16 -18.91
CA ALA A 117 12.48 -22.47 -18.74
C ALA A 117 13.24 -23.30 -17.70
N ASN A 118 12.57 -23.69 -16.62
CA ASN A 118 13.17 -24.44 -15.51
C ASN A 118 12.60 -25.87 -15.42
N TRP A 119 13.48 -26.87 -15.44
CA TRP A 119 13.13 -28.29 -15.26
C TRP A 119 13.36 -28.71 -13.80
N GLY A 120 12.30 -28.73 -13.01
CA GLY A 120 12.39 -28.82 -11.56
C GLY A 120 11.55 -29.95 -10.95
N PHE A 121 11.84 -30.28 -9.70
CA PHE A 121 10.96 -31.12 -8.90
C PHE A 121 9.76 -30.30 -8.42
N GLN A 122 8.54 -30.79 -8.65
CA GLN A 122 7.31 -30.19 -8.13
C GLN A 122 6.42 -31.24 -7.47
N THR A 123 5.36 -30.78 -6.79
CA THR A 123 4.38 -31.65 -6.14
C THR A 123 3.70 -32.59 -7.15
N PRO A 124 3.28 -33.79 -6.72
CA PRO A 124 2.46 -34.67 -7.57
C PRO A 124 1.25 -33.94 -8.15
N ASN A 125 0.83 -34.30 -9.36
CA ASN A 125 -0.29 -33.74 -10.12
C ASN A 125 -0.10 -32.33 -10.69
N VAL A 126 1.03 -31.67 -10.44
CA VAL A 126 1.41 -30.44 -11.16
C VAL A 126 2.23 -30.82 -12.39
N LEU A 127 1.84 -30.32 -13.56
CA LEU A 127 2.56 -30.50 -14.82
C LEU A 127 3.57 -29.38 -15.05
N GLY A 128 3.13 -28.15 -14.80
CA GLY A 128 3.97 -26.97 -14.89
C GLY A 128 3.28 -25.74 -14.30
N SER A 129 3.98 -24.62 -14.38
CA SER A 129 3.42 -23.31 -14.16
C SER A 129 4.19 -22.23 -14.92
N ALA A 130 3.49 -21.24 -15.43
CA ALA A 130 4.11 -20.12 -16.11
C ALA A 130 3.37 -18.80 -15.92
N GLY A 131 4.08 -17.74 -16.23
CA GLY A 131 3.54 -16.39 -16.29
C GLY A 131 4.55 -15.38 -16.85
N PRO A 132 4.12 -14.14 -17.06
CA PRO A 132 4.99 -13.05 -17.48
C PRO A 132 6.08 -12.79 -16.43
N GLY A 133 7.32 -12.58 -16.87
CA GLY A 133 8.43 -12.24 -15.99
C GLY A 133 8.25 -10.87 -15.30
N SER A 134 7.56 -9.94 -15.96
CA SER A 134 7.04 -8.71 -15.35
C SER A 134 5.87 -8.15 -16.16
N TYR A 135 5.27 -7.06 -15.67
CA TYR A 135 4.21 -6.32 -16.34
C TYR A 135 4.59 -4.84 -16.51
N ARG A 136 3.97 -4.14 -17.45
CA ARG A 136 4.08 -2.69 -17.67
C ARG A 136 2.70 -2.06 -17.86
N TYR A 137 2.55 -0.80 -17.47
CA TYR A 137 1.35 0.00 -17.77
C TYR A 137 1.78 1.40 -18.22
N ASN A 138 0.88 2.12 -18.91
CA ASN A 138 1.10 3.48 -19.41
C ASN A 138 2.39 3.65 -20.25
N PHE A 139 2.72 2.64 -21.06
CA PHE A 139 3.81 2.69 -22.02
C PHE A 139 3.32 3.20 -23.40
N ASP A 140 4.27 3.61 -24.24
CA ASP A 140 3.99 4.18 -25.57
C ASP A 140 3.25 3.17 -26.47
N GLY A 141 2.15 3.61 -27.08
CA GLY A 141 1.31 2.80 -27.98
C GLY A 141 0.23 1.93 -27.33
N GLY A 142 0.25 1.73 -26.00
CA GLY A 142 -0.77 0.93 -25.30
C GLY A 142 -2.17 1.55 -25.39
N GLN A 143 -3.17 0.77 -25.80
CA GLN A 143 -4.53 1.30 -26.03
C GLN A 143 -5.39 1.41 -24.79
N ARG A 144 -5.12 0.59 -23.77
CA ARG A 144 -5.81 0.67 -22.48
C ARG A 144 -4.89 1.26 -21.44
N ALA A 145 -5.13 2.53 -21.15
CA ALA A 145 -4.44 3.21 -20.08
C ALA A 145 -4.84 2.64 -18.71
N ASN A 146 -3.92 2.72 -17.75
CA ASN A 146 -4.09 2.17 -16.41
C ASN A 146 -4.49 0.68 -16.40
N ALA A 147 -3.86 -0.11 -17.29
CA ALA A 147 -3.95 -1.56 -17.34
C ALA A 147 -2.55 -2.15 -17.37
N PHE A 148 -2.30 -3.24 -16.63
CA PHE A 148 -1.04 -3.95 -16.73
C PHE A 148 -1.04 -4.91 -17.91
N TYR A 149 -0.03 -4.78 -18.77
CA TYR A 149 0.25 -5.68 -19.87
C TYR A 149 1.42 -6.58 -19.50
N PRO A 150 1.37 -7.88 -19.82
CA PRO A 150 2.54 -8.75 -19.82
C PRO A 150 3.70 -8.10 -20.59
N ILE A 151 4.92 -8.21 -20.06
CA ILE A 151 6.08 -7.52 -20.62
C ILE A 151 6.29 -7.81 -22.12
N ALA A 152 6.20 -9.08 -22.55
CA ALA A 152 6.31 -9.46 -23.97
C ALA A 152 5.29 -8.71 -24.87
N LEU A 153 4.04 -8.57 -24.41
CA LEU A 153 3.00 -7.86 -25.14
C LEU A 153 3.23 -6.35 -25.11
N ALA A 154 3.65 -5.79 -23.97
CA ALA A 154 3.96 -4.37 -23.84
C ALA A 154 5.09 -3.94 -24.79
N GLU A 155 6.16 -4.73 -24.86
CA GLU A 155 7.31 -4.50 -25.74
C GLU A 155 6.96 -4.64 -27.21
N LYS A 156 6.13 -5.64 -27.54
CA LYS A 156 5.58 -5.82 -28.87
C LYS A 156 4.77 -4.60 -29.33
N ILE A 157 3.95 -4.02 -28.45
CA ILE A 157 3.18 -2.81 -28.76
C ILE A 157 4.08 -1.57 -28.85
N ALA A 158 5.03 -1.41 -27.92
CA ALA A 158 5.98 -0.29 -27.89
C ALA A 158 7.06 -0.36 -28.97
N ARG A 159 7.23 -1.54 -29.60
CA ARG A 159 8.23 -1.86 -30.63
C ARG A 159 9.68 -1.69 -30.13
N ARG A 160 9.91 -1.89 -28.83
CA ARG A 160 11.21 -1.84 -28.14
C ARG A 160 11.16 -2.59 -26.81
N GLU A 161 12.31 -3.04 -26.33
CA GLU A 161 12.50 -3.59 -24.98
C GLU A 161 12.07 -2.56 -23.92
N LEU A 162 11.38 -3.01 -22.87
CA LEU A 162 10.89 -2.23 -21.73
C LEU A 162 11.37 -2.82 -20.38
N ASN A 163 12.08 -3.94 -20.42
CA ASN A 163 12.83 -4.54 -19.33
C ASN A 163 14.35 -4.51 -19.62
N ALA A 164 15.18 -5.06 -18.72
CA ALA A 164 16.62 -5.12 -18.98
C ALA A 164 16.93 -6.20 -20.04
N PRO A 165 17.98 -6.04 -20.87
CA PRO A 165 18.23 -6.91 -22.04
C PRO A 165 18.38 -8.43 -21.77
N GLU A 166 18.62 -8.83 -20.52
CA GLU A 166 18.78 -10.22 -20.08
C GLU A 166 17.62 -10.71 -19.19
N GLU A 167 16.66 -9.84 -18.85
CA GLU A 167 15.48 -10.24 -18.09
C GLU A 167 14.56 -11.11 -18.95
N ALA A 168 13.93 -12.10 -18.32
CA ALA A 168 13.00 -12.98 -19.01
C ALA A 168 11.63 -12.31 -19.15
N ASP A 169 11.00 -12.49 -20.31
CA ASP A 169 9.63 -12.02 -20.56
C ASP A 169 8.61 -13.02 -20.08
N ILE A 170 8.98 -14.31 -20.10
CA ILE A 170 8.19 -15.43 -19.61
C ILE A 170 9.07 -16.27 -18.70
N ILE A 171 8.55 -16.64 -17.54
CA ILE A 171 9.16 -17.64 -16.66
C ILE A 171 8.23 -18.84 -16.61
N ALA A 172 8.77 -20.02 -16.94
CA ALA A 172 8.01 -21.26 -16.98
C ALA A 172 8.76 -22.38 -16.25
N ASP A 173 8.08 -23.05 -15.35
CA ASP A 173 8.58 -24.16 -14.54
C ASP A 173 7.82 -25.44 -14.92
N PHE A 174 8.54 -26.55 -15.14
CA PHE A 174 7.93 -27.82 -15.50
C PHE A 174 8.36 -28.94 -14.57
N ASN A 175 7.42 -29.82 -14.24
CA ASN A 175 7.64 -30.90 -13.29
C ASN A 175 8.38 -32.08 -13.93
N ARG A 176 9.65 -32.24 -13.57
CA ARG A 176 10.49 -33.34 -14.08
C ARG A 176 10.08 -34.74 -13.62
N ASN A 177 9.20 -34.85 -12.62
CA ASN A 177 8.74 -36.14 -12.07
C ASN A 177 7.55 -36.74 -12.84
N ASN A 178 6.94 -36.00 -13.75
CA ASN A 178 5.81 -36.53 -14.50
C ASN A 178 6.28 -37.50 -15.60
N ASP A 179 5.42 -38.47 -15.93
CA ASP A 179 5.65 -39.41 -17.03
C ASP A 179 5.32 -38.73 -18.35
N TRP A 180 6.33 -38.11 -18.93
CA TRP A 180 6.23 -37.28 -20.13
C TRP A 180 6.40 -38.09 -21.41
N TYR A 181 5.55 -37.77 -22.39
CA TYR A 181 5.81 -38.07 -23.79
C TYR A 181 6.47 -36.87 -24.46
N PHE A 182 7.68 -37.07 -24.99
CA PHE A 182 8.48 -36.03 -25.63
C PHE A 182 8.36 -35.99 -27.16
N GLY A 183 7.60 -36.91 -27.76
CA GLY A 183 7.42 -36.95 -29.20
C GLY A 183 6.57 -35.78 -29.72
N THR A 184 6.88 -35.32 -30.92
CA THR A 184 6.18 -34.19 -31.57
C THR A 184 5.17 -34.66 -32.63
N ASP A 185 4.93 -35.97 -32.72
CA ASP A 185 4.05 -36.59 -33.73
C ASP A 185 2.59 -36.75 -33.28
N GLY A 186 2.30 -36.38 -32.03
CA GLY A 186 0.98 -36.48 -31.41
C GLY A 186 0.53 -37.91 -31.09
N LYS A 187 1.45 -38.88 -30.98
CA LYS A 187 1.13 -40.29 -30.68
C LYS A 187 1.40 -40.67 -29.22
N THR A 188 1.01 -39.79 -28.30
CA THR A 188 1.18 -39.99 -26.86
C THR A 188 0.55 -41.31 -26.40
N PRO A 189 1.33 -42.27 -25.87
CA PRO A 189 0.81 -43.54 -25.38
C PRO A 189 -0.06 -43.36 -24.13
N LYS A 190 -0.89 -44.38 -23.85
CA LYS A 190 -1.62 -44.47 -22.59
C LYS A 190 -0.67 -44.37 -21.39
N GLY A 191 -1.06 -43.63 -20.36
CA GLY A 191 -0.26 -43.43 -19.14
C GLY A 191 0.69 -42.23 -19.19
N GLN A 192 0.99 -41.68 -20.37
CA GLN A 192 1.91 -40.54 -20.50
C GLN A 192 1.15 -39.24 -20.77
N THR A 193 1.73 -38.12 -20.35
CA THR A 193 1.24 -36.77 -20.62
C THR A 193 2.06 -36.13 -21.75
N ASP A 194 1.42 -35.46 -22.70
CA ASP A 194 2.09 -34.82 -23.83
C ASP A 194 2.85 -33.55 -23.41
N MET A 195 4.18 -33.55 -23.51
CA MET A 195 5.02 -32.42 -23.09
C MET A 195 4.83 -31.19 -24.00
N VAL A 196 4.61 -31.39 -25.30
CA VAL A 196 4.36 -30.29 -26.24
C VAL A 196 3.11 -29.51 -25.83
N THR A 197 2.02 -30.21 -25.51
CA THR A 197 0.75 -29.62 -25.07
C THR A 197 0.95 -28.80 -23.80
N ALA A 198 1.63 -29.37 -22.78
CA ALA A 198 1.92 -28.64 -21.55
C ALA A 198 2.76 -27.38 -21.80
N VAL A 199 3.82 -27.45 -22.62
CA VAL A 199 4.62 -26.25 -22.94
C VAL A 199 3.79 -25.22 -23.70
N LEU A 200 3.01 -25.64 -24.68
CA LEU A 200 2.20 -24.75 -25.50
C LEU A 200 1.17 -23.98 -24.64
N HIS A 201 0.55 -24.67 -23.69
CA HIS A 201 -0.36 -24.13 -22.69
C HIS A 201 0.33 -23.08 -21.80
N GLU A 202 1.43 -23.45 -21.17
CA GLU A 202 2.14 -22.57 -20.23
C GLU A 202 2.68 -21.30 -20.91
N LEU A 203 3.15 -21.42 -22.16
CA LEU A 203 3.55 -20.25 -22.94
C LEU A 203 2.37 -19.30 -23.22
N ALA A 204 1.14 -19.79 -23.32
CA ALA A 204 -0.03 -18.93 -23.49
C ALA A 204 -0.28 -18.03 -22.25
N HIS A 205 -0.05 -18.55 -21.04
CA HIS A 205 -0.07 -17.72 -19.82
C HIS A 205 1.02 -16.65 -19.86
N GLY A 206 2.24 -17.02 -20.24
CA GLY A 206 3.34 -16.06 -20.42
C GLY A 206 3.04 -14.96 -21.45
N LEU A 207 2.29 -15.29 -22.51
CA LEU A 207 1.84 -14.35 -23.54
C LEU A 207 0.64 -13.50 -23.12
N GLY A 208 0.01 -13.77 -21.98
CA GLY A 208 -1.01 -12.91 -21.38
C GLY A 208 -2.37 -13.53 -21.11
N PHE A 209 -2.55 -14.84 -21.24
CA PHE A 209 -3.77 -15.53 -20.79
C PHE A 209 -3.78 -15.66 -19.25
N ILE A 210 -3.63 -14.55 -18.54
CA ILE A 210 -3.38 -14.49 -17.09
C ILE A 210 -3.67 -13.07 -16.59
N GLY A 211 -4.04 -12.94 -15.32
CA GLY A 211 -4.32 -11.66 -14.68
C GLY A 211 -4.09 -11.69 -13.18
N PHE A 212 -4.83 -10.86 -12.43
CA PHE A 212 -4.56 -10.61 -11.02
C PHE A 212 -5.68 -10.96 -10.04
N PHE A 213 -6.85 -11.41 -10.49
CA PHE A 213 -7.94 -11.86 -9.64
C PHE A 213 -7.50 -12.98 -8.69
N THR A 214 -7.92 -12.84 -7.44
CA THR A 214 -7.76 -13.83 -6.38
C THR A 214 -8.90 -13.70 -5.35
N VAL A 215 -8.93 -14.62 -4.40
CA VAL A 215 -9.82 -14.58 -3.23
C VAL A 215 -8.97 -14.68 -1.97
N VAL A 216 -9.13 -13.72 -1.06
CA VAL A 216 -8.46 -13.68 0.25
C VAL A 216 -9.53 -13.58 1.34
N GLY A 217 -9.61 -14.61 2.19
CA GLY A 217 -10.66 -14.72 3.19
C GLY A 217 -12.06 -14.73 2.55
N ASP A 218 -12.87 -13.74 2.90
CA ASP A 218 -14.22 -13.58 2.38
C ASP A 218 -14.35 -12.62 1.20
N ASN A 219 -13.22 -12.10 0.72
CA ASN A 219 -13.22 -11.08 -0.32
C ASN A 219 -12.54 -11.56 -1.61
N GLY A 220 -13.09 -11.12 -2.74
CA GLY A 220 -12.47 -11.20 -4.05
C GLY A 220 -11.75 -9.90 -4.34
N LEU A 221 -10.58 -9.98 -4.95
CA LEU A 221 -9.79 -8.80 -5.31
C LEU A 221 -8.93 -9.09 -6.53
N TYR A 222 -8.36 -8.05 -7.14
CA TYR A 222 -7.15 -8.19 -7.95
C TYR A 222 -5.92 -7.78 -7.14
N THR A 223 -4.85 -8.57 -7.23
CA THR A 223 -3.63 -8.51 -6.39
C THR A 223 -2.71 -7.31 -6.64
N GLN A 224 -3.03 -6.47 -7.63
CA GLN A 224 -2.19 -5.36 -8.07
C GLN A 224 -2.96 -4.04 -8.05
N ALA A 225 -2.25 -2.92 -8.20
CA ALA A 225 -2.85 -1.58 -8.19
C ALA A 225 -3.92 -1.36 -9.26
N LEU A 226 -3.77 -2.08 -10.35
CA LEU A 226 -4.60 -2.00 -11.54
C LEU A 226 -4.83 -3.43 -12.00
N ALA A 227 -5.99 -3.66 -12.62
CA ALA A 227 -6.27 -4.94 -13.25
C ALA A 227 -5.34 -5.17 -14.46
N SER A 228 -5.07 -6.43 -14.78
CA SER A 228 -4.35 -6.78 -16.01
C SER A 228 -5.20 -6.49 -17.25
N ILE A 229 -4.57 -6.45 -18.42
CA ILE A 229 -5.28 -6.34 -19.70
C ILE A 229 -6.29 -7.48 -19.89
N TYR A 230 -5.96 -8.70 -19.43
CA TYR A 230 -6.86 -9.87 -19.46
C TYR A 230 -8.14 -9.63 -18.63
N ASP A 231 -7.96 -9.20 -17.38
CA ASP A 231 -9.05 -9.00 -16.42
C ASP A 231 -10.09 -7.99 -16.93
N GLN A 232 -9.70 -7.07 -17.81
CA GLN A 232 -10.60 -6.10 -18.43
C GLN A 232 -11.64 -6.68 -19.38
N PHE A 233 -11.51 -7.96 -19.74
CA PHE A 233 -12.44 -8.66 -20.60
C PHE A 233 -13.32 -9.66 -19.85
N ILE A 234 -13.11 -9.85 -18.54
CA ILE A 234 -13.91 -10.77 -17.74
C ILE A 234 -15.24 -10.11 -17.35
N GLU A 235 -16.32 -10.79 -17.71
CA GLU A 235 -17.69 -10.39 -17.41
C GLU A 235 -18.53 -11.53 -16.84
N THR A 236 -19.59 -11.16 -16.13
CA THR A 236 -20.60 -12.11 -15.68
C THR A 236 -21.51 -12.57 -16.82
N GLY A 237 -22.30 -13.62 -16.59
CA GLY A 237 -23.33 -14.07 -17.53
C GLY A 237 -24.33 -12.98 -17.93
N GLN A 238 -24.52 -11.94 -17.13
CA GLN A 238 -25.37 -10.79 -17.42
C GLN A 238 -24.66 -9.69 -18.25
N GLY A 239 -23.40 -9.90 -18.63
CA GLY A 239 -22.61 -8.95 -19.42
C GLY A 239 -22.01 -7.82 -18.60
N LYS A 240 -21.85 -8.00 -17.28
CA LYS A 240 -21.26 -6.99 -16.40
C LYS A 240 -19.77 -7.28 -16.23
N ARG A 241 -18.92 -6.34 -16.67
CA ARG A 241 -17.46 -6.46 -16.53
C ARG A 241 -17.02 -6.23 -15.09
N LEU A 242 -16.26 -7.16 -14.55
CA LEU A 242 -15.88 -7.16 -13.13
C LEU A 242 -15.10 -5.89 -12.76
N VAL A 243 -14.12 -5.50 -13.57
CA VAL A 243 -13.21 -4.38 -13.27
C VAL A 243 -13.81 -2.99 -13.53
N THR A 244 -14.92 -2.87 -14.28
CA THR A 244 -15.57 -1.57 -14.55
C THR A 244 -16.85 -1.37 -13.77
N SER A 245 -17.53 -2.45 -13.38
CA SER A 245 -18.74 -2.39 -12.58
C SER A 245 -18.43 -2.31 -11.08
N THR A 246 -17.48 -1.44 -10.69
CA THR A 246 -16.93 -1.36 -9.31
C THR A 246 -17.92 -0.94 -8.25
N LYS A 247 -19.08 -0.41 -8.62
CA LYS A 247 -20.19 -0.18 -7.68
C LYS A 247 -20.91 -1.47 -7.29
N GLU A 248 -20.91 -2.46 -8.19
CA GLU A 248 -21.55 -3.75 -7.98
C GLU A 248 -20.56 -4.81 -7.52
N PHE A 249 -19.33 -4.72 -8.03
CA PHE A 249 -18.21 -5.58 -7.66
C PHE A 249 -17.04 -4.71 -7.19
N PRO A 250 -17.13 -4.07 -6.01
CA PRO A 250 -15.99 -3.38 -5.43
C PRO A 250 -14.77 -4.32 -5.36
N ASN A 251 -13.57 -3.76 -5.52
CA ASN A 251 -12.36 -4.54 -5.26
C ASN A 251 -12.26 -4.81 -3.76
N ASP A 252 -11.70 -5.96 -3.38
CA ASP A 252 -11.63 -6.41 -1.99
C ASP A 252 -13.01 -6.50 -1.32
N SER A 253 -13.91 -7.25 -1.95
CA SER A 253 -15.30 -7.38 -1.48
C SER A 253 -15.87 -8.78 -1.67
N GLU A 254 -16.86 -9.13 -0.85
CA GLU A 254 -17.59 -10.40 -0.96
C GLU A 254 -18.37 -10.50 -2.27
N GLU A 255 -18.91 -9.37 -2.78
CA GLU A 255 -19.63 -9.33 -4.05
C GLU A 255 -18.75 -9.75 -5.23
N LEU A 256 -17.48 -9.33 -5.23
CA LEU A 256 -16.51 -9.76 -6.23
C LEU A 256 -16.15 -11.25 -6.04
N LYS A 257 -15.96 -11.74 -4.81
CA LYS A 257 -15.74 -13.17 -4.52
C LYS A 257 -16.86 -14.03 -5.11
N LEU A 258 -18.11 -13.63 -4.90
CA LEU A 258 -19.28 -14.36 -5.41
C LEU A 258 -19.27 -14.49 -6.94
N GLN A 259 -18.72 -13.52 -7.67
CA GLN A 259 -18.58 -13.64 -9.12
C GLN A 259 -17.41 -14.56 -9.51
N LEU A 260 -16.25 -14.39 -8.86
CA LEU A 260 -15.05 -15.21 -9.10
C LEU A 260 -15.28 -16.69 -8.79
N ALA A 261 -16.21 -16.99 -7.88
CA ALA A 261 -16.60 -18.33 -7.45
C ALA A 261 -18.04 -18.71 -7.87
N GLY A 262 -18.51 -18.24 -9.04
CA GLY A 262 -19.94 -18.30 -9.41
C GLY A 262 -20.31 -19.16 -10.63
N HIS A 263 -19.36 -19.87 -11.27
CA HIS A 263 -19.56 -20.64 -12.53
C HIS A 263 -20.08 -19.86 -13.74
N ASN A 264 -20.14 -18.53 -13.65
CA ASN A 264 -20.87 -17.67 -14.57
C ASN A 264 -20.01 -16.52 -15.12
N LEU A 265 -18.75 -16.80 -15.42
CA LEU A 265 -17.80 -15.85 -15.98
C LEU A 265 -17.43 -16.19 -17.42
N PHE A 266 -17.18 -15.13 -18.20
CA PHE A 266 -16.86 -15.20 -19.61
C PHE A 266 -15.80 -14.17 -20.00
N ILE A 267 -14.98 -14.51 -20.99
CA ILE A 267 -14.15 -13.57 -21.73
C ILE A 267 -14.97 -12.97 -22.87
N ASN A 268 -15.09 -11.65 -22.91
CA ASN A 268 -15.85 -10.95 -23.94
C ASN A 268 -15.02 -9.84 -24.62
N GLY A 269 -14.35 -10.23 -25.71
CA GLY A 269 -13.63 -9.34 -26.62
C GLY A 269 -14.35 -9.21 -27.97
N SER A 270 -14.17 -8.05 -28.63
CA SER A 270 -14.83 -7.73 -29.90
C SER A 270 -14.41 -8.66 -31.05
N THR A 271 -13.11 -8.93 -31.15
CA THR A 271 -12.52 -9.78 -32.19
C THR A 271 -12.94 -11.22 -31.97
N LEU A 272 -12.85 -11.70 -30.73
CA LEU A 272 -13.34 -13.01 -30.31
C LEU A 272 -14.80 -13.16 -30.72
N LYS A 273 -15.68 -12.28 -30.25
CA LYS A 273 -17.12 -12.38 -30.53
C LYS A 273 -17.45 -12.33 -32.02
N GLN A 274 -16.76 -11.48 -32.79
CA GLN A 274 -16.95 -11.40 -34.24
C GLN A 274 -16.53 -12.70 -34.95
N SER A 275 -15.47 -13.35 -34.49
CA SER A 275 -14.89 -14.54 -35.12
C SER A 275 -15.59 -15.84 -34.72
N THR A 276 -16.04 -15.96 -33.46
CA THR A 276 -16.61 -17.20 -32.90
C THR A 276 -18.13 -17.15 -32.79
N GLY A 277 -18.74 -15.97 -32.91
CA GLY A 277 -20.18 -15.74 -32.75
C GLY A 277 -20.64 -15.54 -31.31
N ASP A 278 -19.80 -15.80 -30.31
CA ASP A 278 -20.14 -15.70 -28.88
C ASP A 278 -18.92 -15.42 -27.99
N ARG A 279 -19.16 -15.06 -26.73
CA ARG A 279 -18.14 -14.94 -25.67
C ARG A 279 -17.64 -16.33 -25.23
N ALA A 280 -16.42 -16.40 -24.67
CA ALA A 280 -15.83 -17.67 -24.24
C ALA A 280 -16.02 -17.91 -22.74
N LYS A 281 -16.51 -19.10 -22.35
CA LYS A 281 -16.76 -19.42 -20.94
C LYS A 281 -15.46 -19.77 -20.22
N VAL A 282 -15.22 -19.19 -19.04
CA VAL A 282 -14.01 -19.47 -18.25
C VAL A 282 -14.30 -20.40 -17.08
N TYR A 283 -13.26 -21.09 -16.62
CA TYR A 283 -13.29 -21.94 -15.45
C TYR A 283 -13.38 -21.07 -14.18
N ALA A 284 -14.57 -20.97 -13.61
CA ALA A 284 -14.83 -20.20 -12.37
C ALA A 284 -15.58 -21.08 -11.35
N PRO A 285 -14.92 -22.12 -10.79
CA PRO A 285 -15.56 -23.05 -9.85
C PRO A 285 -16.00 -22.37 -8.54
N TYR A 286 -16.95 -22.97 -7.82
CA TYR A 286 -17.36 -22.50 -6.47
C TYR A 286 -16.19 -22.46 -5.47
N ASN A 287 -15.26 -23.41 -5.59
CA ASN A 287 -14.01 -23.38 -4.83
C ASN A 287 -12.97 -22.66 -5.67
N PHE A 288 -12.75 -21.39 -5.39
CA PHE A 288 -11.75 -20.60 -6.11
C PHE A 288 -10.34 -21.18 -5.87
N ASP A 289 -9.64 -21.53 -6.95
CA ASP A 289 -8.22 -21.89 -6.92
C ASP A 289 -7.41 -20.73 -7.50
N PRO A 290 -6.58 -20.03 -6.70
CA PRO A 290 -5.70 -18.97 -7.19
C PRO A 290 -4.77 -19.41 -8.32
N ALA A 291 -4.51 -20.71 -8.45
CA ALA A 291 -3.62 -21.27 -9.44
C ALA A 291 -4.33 -21.73 -10.72
N ALA A 292 -5.67 -21.67 -10.82
CA ALA A 292 -6.40 -22.12 -12.00
C ALA A 292 -7.71 -21.36 -12.33
N SER A 293 -8.40 -20.80 -11.34
CA SER A 293 -9.65 -20.09 -11.57
C SER A 293 -9.46 -18.85 -12.44
N VAL A 294 -10.46 -18.57 -13.30
CA VAL A 294 -10.59 -17.40 -14.20
C VAL A 294 -9.61 -17.36 -15.37
N TYR A 295 -8.43 -17.95 -15.20
CA TYR A 295 -7.34 -17.96 -16.19
C TYR A 295 -7.29 -19.23 -17.04
N HIS A 296 -8.36 -20.01 -17.02
CA HIS A 296 -8.57 -21.14 -17.92
C HIS A 296 -9.95 -21.06 -18.56
N LEU A 297 -10.10 -21.66 -19.74
CA LEU A 297 -11.38 -21.96 -20.36
C LEU A 297 -12.11 -23.06 -19.57
N ASN A 298 -13.45 -23.05 -19.62
CA ASN A 298 -14.24 -24.02 -18.89
C ASN A 298 -14.14 -25.43 -19.52
N GLU A 299 -13.57 -26.37 -18.77
CA GLU A 299 -13.39 -27.79 -19.16
C GLU A 299 -14.66 -28.44 -19.71
N ASP A 300 -15.82 -28.24 -19.07
CA ASP A 300 -17.08 -28.86 -19.53
C ASP A 300 -17.56 -28.30 -20.88
N THR A 301 -17.25 -27.04 -21.17
CA THR A 301 -17.62 -26.37 -22.43
C THR A 301 -16.64 -26.72 -23.55
N TYR A 302 -15.36 -26.93 -23.21
CA TYR A 302 -14.29 -27.22 -24.15
C TYR A 302 -13.57 -28.53 -23.76
N PRO A 303 -14.26 -29.68 -23.81
CA PRO A 303 -13.72 -30.94 -23.30
C PRO A 303 -12.54 -31.46 -24.13
N PRO A 304 -11.81 -32.48 -23.65
CA PRO A 304 -10.71 -33.08 -24.37
C PRO A 304 -11.02 -33.39 -25.84
N GLY A 305 -10.09 -32.99 -26.72
CA GLY A 305 -10.25 -33.12 -28.18
C GLY A 305 -11.02 -31.97 -28.86
N ASN A 306 -11.55 -31.01 -28.09
CA ASN A 306 -12.08 -29.77 -28.66
C ASN A 306 -10.94 -28.90 -29.20
N ILE A 307 -11.15 -28.24 -30.35
CA ILE A 307 -10.14 -27.34 -30.96
C ILE A 307 -9.71 -26.18 -30.04
N ASN A 308 -10.51 -25.85 -29.02
CA ASN A 308 -10.21 -24.82 -28.02
C ASN A 308 -9.85 -25.39 -26.64
N SER A 309 -9.58 -26.69 -26.50
CA SER A 309 -9.29 -27.28 -25.18
C SER A 309 -7.91 -26.95 -24.63
N LEU A 310 -7.01 -26.30 -25.39
CA LEU A 310 -5.64 -26.06 -24.93
C LEU A 310 -5.60 -25.36 -23.57
N MET A 311 -6.41 -24.32 -23.38
CA MET A 311 -6.39 -23.47 -22.19
C MET A 311 -7.38 -23.90 -21.11
N THR A 312 -7.81 -25.16 -21.07
CA THR A 312 -8.59 -25.68 -19.93
C THR A 312 -7.67 -26.10 -18.78
N PRO A 313 -8.14 -26.20 -17.52
CA PRO A 313 -7.25 -26.32 -16.35
C PRO A 313 -6.59 -27.69 -16.17
N LEU A 314 -7.02 -28.71 -16.92
CA LEU A 314 -6.55 -30.08 -16.80
C LEU A 314 -5.93 -30.59 -18.10
N LEU A 315 -4.94 -31.47 -18.00
CA LEU A 315 -4.45 -32.29 -19.12
C LEU A 315 -4.52 -33.76 -18.77
N ALA A 316 -5.34 -34.50 -19.50
CA ALA A 316 -5.45 -35.94 -19.35
C ALA A 316 -4.22 -36.67 -19.94
N GLN A 317 -4.00 -37.92 -19.52
CA GLN A 317 -3.04 -38.80 -20.18
C GLN A 317 -3.51 -39.13 -21.60
N ALA A 318 -2.55 -39.29 -22.53
CA ALA A 318 -2.84 -39.51 -23.96
C ALA A 318 -3.80 -38.47 -24.58
N GLU A 319 -3.87 -37.27 -24.00
CA GLU A 319 -4.48 -36.10 -24.61
C GLU A 319 -3.40 -35.28 -25.32
N VAL A 320 -3.68 -34.90 -26.57
CA VAL A 320 -2.75 -34.16 -27.41
C VAL A 320 -3.43 -32.93 -27.96
N ILE A 321 -2.88 -31.75 -27.68
CA ILE A 321 -3.41 -30.47 -28.14
C ILE A 321 -2.25 -29.59 -28.65
N HIS A 322 -1.95 -29.70 -29.94
CA HIS A 322 -0.86 -28.94 -30.56
C HIS A 322 -1.34 -27.64 -31.22
N SER A 323 -2.51 -27.13 -30.84
CA SER A 323 -3.09 -25.89 -31.36
C SER A 323 -3.68 -25.04 -30.24
N PRO A 324 -3.39 -23.72 -30.18
CA PRO A 324 -4.05 -22.82 -29.25
C PRO A 324 -5.55 -22.62 -29.51
N GLY A 325 -6.02 -22.93 -30.71
CA GLY A 325 -7.42 -22.79 -31.07
C GLY A 325 -7.87 -21.35 -31.36
N PRO A 326 -9.01 -21.18 -32.05
CA PRO A 326 -9.50 -19.86 -32.44
C PRO A 326 -9.87 -18.96 -31.25
N ILE A 327 -10.37 -19.50 -30.13
CA ILE A 327 -10.72 -18.67 -28.96
C ILE A 327 -9.50 -17.94 -28.42
N VAL A 328 -8.42 -18.68 -28.14
CA VAL A 328 -7.18 -18.11 -27.60
C VAL A 328 -6.60 -17.10 -28.58
N MET A 329 -6.49 -17.45 -29.87
CA MET A 329 -5.90 -16.57 -30.87
C MET A 329 -6.67 -15.26 -31.08
N ASN A 330 -8.01 -15.31 -31.12
CA ASN A 330 -8.82 -14.10 -31.27
C ASN A 330 -8.85 -13.26 -29.99
N PHE A 331 -8.75 -13.90 -28.82
CA PHE A 331 -8.64 -13.16 -27.58
C PHE A 331 -7.27 -12.49 -27.40
N LEU A 332 -6.16 -13.16 -27.77
CA LEU A 332 -4.85 -12.51 -27.84
C LEU A 332 -4.90 -11.28 -28.77
N ALA A 333 -5.64 -11.35 -29.89
CA ALA A 333 -5.84 -10.21 -30.77
C ALA A 333 -6.62 -9.05 -30.09
N ASP A 334 -7.66 -9.36 -29.30
CA ASP A 334 -8.37 -8.36 -28.48
C ASP A 334 -7.48 -7.71 -27.42
N MET A 335 -6.52 -8.46 -26.86
CA MET A 335 -5.49 -7.93 -25.95
C MET A 335 -4.37 -7.16 -26.65
N GLU A 336 -4.40 -7.04 -27.98
CA GLU A 336 -3.44 -6.29 -28.83
C GLU A 336 -2.24 -7.09 -29.37
N TRP A 337 -2.25 -8.43 -29.32
CA TRP A 337 -1.32 -9.24 -30.13
C TRP A 337 -1.54 -9.09 -31.65
N LYS A 338 -2.61 -8.42 -32.08
CA LYS A 338 -2.78 -7.91 -33.45
C LYS A 338 -3.29 -6.46 -33.44
N THR A 339 -2.37 -5.50 -33.57
CA THR A 339 -2.63 -4.09 -33.22
C THR A 339 -2.02 -3.08 -34.21
N THR A 340 -2.44 -1.82 -34.10
CA THR A 340 -1.76 -0.67 -34.67
C THR A 340 -1.12 0.14 -33.56
N SER A 341 0.21 0.17 -33.52
CA SER A 341 0.97 1.01 -32.60
C SER A 341 0.98 2.45 -33.12
N VAL A 342 0.32 3.36 -32.39
CA VAL A 342 0.50 4.81 -32.54
C VAL A 342 1.58 5.22 -31.56
N LEU A 343 2.80 5.50 -32.03
CA LEU A 343 3.95 5.79 -31.16
C LEU A 343 4.27 7.28 -31.20
N HIS A 344 4.38 7.91 -30.04
CA HIS A 344 4.59 9.35 -29.95
C HIS A 344 5.38 9.73 -28.70
N GLU A 345 6.43 10.51 -28.91
CA GLU A 345 7.14 11.19 -27.83
C GLU A 345 6.43 12.52 -27.55
N PRO A 346 5.88 12.74 -26.35
CA PRO A 346 5.19 13.98 -26.00
C PRO A 346 6.08 15.21 -26.16
N ILE A 347 5.54 16.30 -26.69
CA ILE A 347 6.33 17.51 -26.98
C ILE A 347 6.47 18.36 -25.72
N ILE A 348 7.69 18.67 -25.30
CA ILE A 348 7.94 19.66 -24.25
C ILE A 348 7.60 21.05 -24.79
N GLY A 349 6.84 21.84 -24.01
CA GLY A 349 6.45 23.20 -24.37
C GLY A 349 7.63 24.12 -24.73
N SER A 350 7.37 25.18 -25.49
CA SER A 350 8.39 26.16 -25.91
C SER A 350 8.01 27.58 -25.51
N GLU A 351 8.98 28.34 -25.01
CA GLU A 351 8.83 29.77 -24.76
C GLU A 351 8.92 30.63 -26.02
N ASP A 352 9.46 30.09 -27.11
CA ASP A 352 9.57 30.82 -28.38
C ASP A 352 8.28 30.70 -29.19
N PRO A 353 7.82 31.81 -29.81
CA PRO A 353 6.73 31.76 -30.78
C PRO A 353 7.21 31.03 -32.03
N ALA A 354 6.89 29.74 -32.10
CA ALA A 354 7.25 28.87 -33.21
C ALA A 354 6.13 27.88 -33.52
N ASP A 355 6.21 27.30 -34.71
CA ASP A 355 5.38 26.17 -35.09
C ASP A 355 5.63 24.99 -34.14
N LEU A 356 4.57 24.36 -33.67
CA LEU A 356 4.67 23.10 -32.92
C LEU A 356 4.52 21.94 -33.88
N VAL A 357 5.58 21.12 -33.98
CA VAL A 357 5.64 19.96 -34.86
C VAL A 357 5.50 18.68 -34.05
N PHE A 358 4.39 17.97 -34.25
CA PHE A 358 4.10 16.67 -33.64
C PHE A 358 4.55 15.58 -34.59
N SER A 359 5.40 14.68 -34.13
CA SER A 359 5.84 13.52 -34.91
C SER A 359 5.30 12.24 -34.28
N THR A 360 4.76 11.35 -35.10
CA THR A 360 4.28 10.04 -34.65
C THR A 360 4.66 8.96 -35.64
N ARG A 361 4.94 7.77 -35.11
CA ARG A 361 5.22 6.58 -35.92
C ARG A 361 4.04 5.63 -35.83
N ILE A 362 3.45 5.30 -36.97
CA ILE A 362 2.30 4.38 -37.06
C ILE A 362 2.78 3.05 -37.64
N ILE A 363 2.81 2.00 -36.83
CA ILE A 363 3.22 0.65 -37.24
C ILE A 363 2.06 -0.30 -36.99
N SER A 364 1.59 -0.98 -38.04
CA SER A 364 0.35 -1.73 -38.00
C SER A 364 0.54 -3.18 -38.40
N ASP A 365 0.01 -4.10 -37.59
CA ASP A 365 -0.11 -5.53 -37.94
C ASP A 365 -1.35 -5.78 -38.84
N THR A 366 -2.14 -4.73 -39.10
CA THR A 366 -3.33 -4.74 -39.97
C THR A 366 -3.28 -3.60 -41.00
N THR A 367 -4.18 -3.65 -41.99
CA THR A 367 -4.28 -2.59 -42.99
C THR A 367 -4.89 -1.33 -42.39
N LEU A 368 -4.19 -0.20 -42.49
CA LEU A 368 -4.71 1.11 -42.10
C LEU A 368 -5.80 1.58 -43.06
N THR A 369 -6.84 2.21 -42.53
CA THR A 369 -7.78 2.97 -43.35
C THR A 369 -7.05 4.19 -43.94
N PRO A 370 -7.03 4.37 -45.28
CA PRO A 370 -6.35 5.51 -45.90
C PRO A 370 -6.81 6.85 -45.34
N GLY A 371 -5.85 7.72 -45.02
CA GLY A 371 -6.14 9.05 -44.48
C GLY A 371 -6.74 9.05 -43.06
N SER A 372 -6.70 7.95 -42.30
CA SER A 372 -7.25 7.88 -40.94
C SER A 372 -6.38 8.51 -39.85
N VAL A 373 -5.08 8.71 -40.12
CA VAL A 373 -4.13 9.26 -39.14
C VAL A 373 -4.46 10.73 -38.86
N ARG A 374 -4.66 11.08 -37.58
CA ARG A 374 -5.12 12.40 -37.14
C ARG A 374 -4.51 12.80 -35.81
N LEU A 375 -4.25 14.10 -35.66
CA LEU A 375 -4.01 14.76 -34.37
C LEU A 375 -5.32 15.45 -33.98
N TYR A 376 -5.74 15.25 -32.73
CA TYR A 376 -6.88 15.92 -32.13
C TYR A 376 -6.36 16.83 -31.03
N TYR A 377 -6.70 18.11 -31.06
CA TYR A 377 -6.26 19.05 -30.04
C TYR A 377 -7.35 20.05 -29.63
N ARG A 378 -7.12 20.70 -28.49
CA ARG A 378 -7.95 21.79 -27.94
C ARG A 378 -7.14 22.71 -27.04
N LYS A 379 -7.68 23.91 -26.77
CA LYS A 379 -7.02 24.98 -26.00
C LYS A 379 -7.35 25.02 -24.50
N THR A 380 -8.39 24.30 -24.08
CA THR A 380 -8.83 24.25 -22.69
C THR A 380 -8.83 22.81 -22.19
N GLN A 381 -8.76 22.59 -20.88
CA GLN A 381 -8.91 21.25 -20.32
C GLN A 381 -10.32 20.70 -20.63
N PRO A 382 -10.48 19.39 -20.94
CA PRO A 382 -11.80 18.81 -21.19
C PRO A 382 -12.74 18.92 -20.00
N THR A 383 -13.98 19.31 -20.28
CA THR A 383 -15.08 19.23 -19.32
C THR A 383 -16.10 18.20 -19.79
N ALA A 384 -16.94 17.68 -18.89
CA ALA A 384 -17.97 16.70 -19.26
C ALA A 384 -18.98 17.17 -20.33
N LYS A 385 -19.09 18.48 -20.58
CA LYS A 385 -20.04 19.08 -21.54
C LYS A 385 -19.39 19.48 -22.87
N ASP A 386 -18.05 19.56 -22.92
CA ASP A 386 -17.32 20.00 -24.10
C ASP A 386 -16.29 18.95 -24.49
N SER A 387 -16.60 18.20 -25.55
CA SER A 387 -15.80 17.09 -26.07
C SER A 387 -15.34 17.31 -27.52
N VAL A 388 -15.52 18.52 -28.06
CA VAL A 388 -15.15 18.82 -29.45
C VAL A 388 -13.64 19.06 -29.53
N PHE A 389 -13.01 18.44 -30.52
CA PHE A 389 -11.59 18.61 -30.81
C PHE A 389 -11.42 19.20 -32.20
N THR A 390 -10.42 20.05 -32.35
CA THR A 390 -9.91 20.44 -33.67
C THR A 390 -9.04 19.30 -34.20
N THR A 391 -9.19 18.99 -35.49
CA THR A 391 -8.42 17.93 -36.14
C THR A 391 -7.35 18.52 -37.05
N VAL A 392 -6.18 17.89 -37.04
CA VAL A 392 -5.07 18.22 -37.94
C VAL A 392 -4.73 16.97 -38.74
N THR A 393 -4.58 17.14 -40.05
CA THR A 393 -4.14 16.10 -40.98
C THR A 393 -2.61 16.10 -41.04
N PRO A 394 -1.95 14.93 -41.03
CA PRO A 394 -0.50 14.88 -41.09
C PRO A 394 0.01 15.04 -42.53
N THR A 395 1.30 15.35 -42.65
CA THR A 395 2.12 15.00 -43.81
C THR A 395 2.92 13.73 -43.48
N GLN A 396 2.84 12.72 -44.33
CA GLN A 396 3.66 11.51 -44.19
C GLN A 396 5.09 11.81 -44.65
N VAL A 397 6.08 11.36 -43.88
CA VAL A 397 7.49 11.57 -44.21
C VAL A 397 7.92 10.54 -45.24
N GLY A 398 7.92 10.93 -46.52
CA GLY A 398 8.23 10.03 -47.63
C GLY A 398 7.31 8.81 -47.65
N THR A 399 7.89 7.61 -47.76
CA THR A 399 7.19 6.31 -47.67
C THR A 399 7.37 5.63 -46.31
N THR A 400 7.80 6.37 -45.28
CA THR A 400 8.06 5.82 -43.95
C THR A 400 6.78 5.67 -43.12
N SER A 401 6.89 5.02 -41.96
CA SER A 401 5.82 4.98 -40.94
C SER A 401 5.66 6.29 -40.15
N GLU A 402 6.44 7.34 -40.45
CA GLU A 402 6.43 8.61 -39.70
C GLU A 402 5.44 9.61 -40.31
N TYR A 403 4.65 10.24 -39.44
CA TYR A 403 3.67 11.27 -39.77
C TYR A 403 3.95 12.52 -38.94
N ARG A 404 3.92 13.68 -39.60
CA ARG A 404 4.16 14.99 -38.98
C ARG A 404 2.92 15.86 -39.05
N PHE A 405 2.59 16.50 -37.94
CA PHE A 405 1.53 17.50 -37.84
C PHE A 405 2.17 18.82 -37.42
N THR A 406 1.78 19.91 -38.08
CA THR A 406 2.28 21.24 -37.75
C THR A 406 1.13 22.11 -37.29
N LEU A 407 1.22 22.63 -36.07
CA LEU A 407 0.39 23.74 -35.61
C LEU A 407 1.18 25.03 -35.84
N PRO A 408 0.69 25.95 -36.70
CA PRO A 408 1.37 27.21 -36.95
C PRO A 408 1.57 28.03 -35.67
N ALA A 409 2.63 28.83 -35.61
CA ALA A 409 2.97 29.67 -34.45
C ALA A 409 1.79 30.52 -33.92
N ALA A 410 0.94 31.01 -34.84
CA ALA A 410 -0.26 31.78 -34.48
C ALA A 410 -1.32 30.96 -33.73
N GLN A 411 -1.30 29.64 -33.87
CA GLN A 411 -2.24 28.70 -33.25
C GLN A 411 -1.59 27.89 -32.12
N SER A 412 -0.27 27.90 -31.99
CA SER A 412 0.45 27.12 -30.97
C SER A 412 0.43 27.78 -29.58
N GLN A 413 0.24 29.10 -29.50
CA GLN A 413 0.27 29.85 -28.23
C GLN A 413 -0.73 29.35 -27.18
N GLY A 414 -0.30 29.32 -25.92
CA GLY A 414 -1.06 28.88 -24.76
C GLY A 414 -1.11 27.35 -24.62
N ASP A 415 -2.13 26.88 -23.89
CA ASP A 415 -2.33 25.47 -23.59
C ASP A 415 -2.79 24.67 -24.81
N ILE A 416 -2.27 23.46 -24.95
CA ILE A 416 -2.66 22.50 -25.98
C ILE A 416 -2.83 21.13 -25.34
N TRP A 417 -4.08 20.68 -25.29
CA TRP A 417 -4.42 19.33 -24.87
C TRP A 417 -4.66 18.49 -26.11
N TYR A 418 -3.98 17.35 -26.25
CA TYR A 418 -4.01 16.60 -27.51
C TYR A 418 -3.88 15.09 -27.37
N TYR A 419 -4.31 14.38 -28.41
CA TYR A 419 -4.03 12.96 -28.63
C TYR A 419 -3.92 12.67 -30.12
N LEU A 420 -3.26 11.57 -30.46
CA LEU A 420 -3.12 11.09 -31.84
C LEU A 420 -4.00 9.87 -32.05
N SER A 421 -4.39 9.62 -33.29
CA SER A 421 -5.29 8.54 -33.66
C SER A 421 -4.95 7.95 -35.02
N ALA A 422 -5.18 6.66 -35.18
CA ALA A 422 -5.20 5.93 -36.44
C ALA A 422 -6.37 4.94 -36.45
N LYS A 423 -6.85 4.55 -37.64
CA LYS A 423 -7.87 3.51 -37.79
C LYS A 423 -7.42 2.44 -38.75
N ASP A 424 -7.79 1.20 -38.48
CA ASP A 424 -7.62 0.12 -39.44
C ASP A 424 -8.89 -0.09 -40.29
N VAL A 425 -8.80 -0.94 -41.31
CA VAL A 425 -9.92 -1.26 -42.23
C VAL A 425 -11.04 -2.06 -41.57
N ALA A 426 -10.77 -2.66 -40.40
CA ALA A 426 -11.80 -3.30 -39.57
C ALA A 426 -12.58 -2.28 -38.72
N GLY A 427 -12.24 -0.99 -38.81
CA GLY A 427 -12.90 0.10 -38.08
C GLY A 427 -12.40 0.29 -36.65
N ARG A 428 -11.37 -0.46 -36.22
CA ARG A 428 -10.76 -0.29 -34.89
C ARG A 428 -10.00 1.03 -34.86
N THR A 429 -10.11 1.75 -33.75
CA THR A 429 -9.45 3.04 -33.54
C THR A 429 -8.37 2.89 -32.49
N PHE A 430 -7.16 3.33 -32.82
CA PHE A 430 -5.99 3.28 -31.98
C PHE A 430 -5.54 4.69 -31.66
N THR A 431 -5.31 5.01 -30.39
CA THR A 431 -4.93 6.34 -29.94
C THR A 431 -3.66 6.34 -29.12
N ASN A 432 -3.00 7.49 -29.10
CA ASN A 432 -1.92 7.77 -28.16
C ASN A 432 -2.09 9.17 -27.55
N PRO A 433 -2.26 9.30 -26.22
CA PRO A 433 -2.28 8.19 -25.26
C PRO A 433 -3.51 7.29 -25.42
N GLY A 434 -3.47 6.11 -24.81
CA GLY A 434 -4.60 5.18 -24.77
C GLY A 434 -5.82 5.73 -24.00
N ARG A 435 -6.88 4.94 -23.93
CA ARG A 435 -8.12 5.31 -23.23
C ARG A 435 -8.17 4.67 -21.85
N LEU A 436 -8.82 5.35 -20.91
CA LEU A 436 -9.23 4.74 -19.67
C LEU A 436 -10.26 3.63 -19.94
N ILE A 437 -10.39 2.71 -18.99
CA ILE A 437 -11.27 1.55 -19.10
C ILE A 437 -12.75 1.91 -19.31
N ASN A 438 -13.19 3.09 -18.86
CA ASN A 438 -14.53 3.63 -19.06
C ASN A 438 -14.72 4.30 -20.45
N GLY A 439 -13.72 4.21 -21.32
CA GLY A 439 -13.72 4.79 -22.66
C GLY A 439 -13.24 6.23 -22.75
N THR A 440 -12.93 6.88 -21.63
CA THR A 440 -12.44 8.27 -21.61
C THR A 440 -11.08 8.36 -22.29
N GLN A 441 -10.96 9.26 -23.27
CA GLN A 441 -9.71 9.55 -23.95
C GLN A 441 -8.78 10.35 -23.03
N LEU A 442 -7.59 9.83 -22.75
CA LEU A 442 -6.54 10.59 -22.09
C LEU A 442 -5.89 11.56 -23.07
N LEU A 443 -5.28 12.62 -22.53
CA LEU A 443 -4.63 13.66 -23.32
C LEU A 443 -3.22 13.95 -22.80
N TYR A 444 -2.33 14.22 -23.74
CA TYR A 444 -1.11 14.98 -23.48
C TYR A 444 -1.44 16.47 -23.32
N HIS A 445 -0.57 17.19 -22.64
CA HIS A 445 -0.71 18.63 -22.42
C HIS A 445 0.61 19.33 -22.67
N THR A 446 0.69 20.16 -23.68
CA THR A 446 1.85 21.02 -23.91
C THR A 446 1.43 22.47 -23.86
N GLN A 447 2.38 23.37 -23.60
CA GLN A 447 2.12 24.79 -23.51
C GLN A 447 3.19 25.57 -24.27
N SER A 448 2.77 26.54 -25.09
CA SER A 448 3.69 27.46 -25.76
C SER A 448 3.47 28.89 -25.31
N GLY A 449 4.55 29.67 -25.20
CA GLY A 449 4.56 31.03 -24.66
C GLY A 449 5.38 31.14 -23.37
N PRO A 450 5.42 32.31 -22.71
CA PRO A 450 6.26 32.52 -21.53
C PRO A 450 6.04 31.46 -20.45
N ASP A 451 7.13 31.04 -19.80
CA ASP A 451 7.07 30.19 -18.61
C ASP A 451 7.28 31.04 -17.37
N ASN A 452 6.24 31.15 -16.55
CA ASN A 452 6.24 31.94 -15.31
C ASN A 452 5.92 31.08 -14.08
N VAL A 453 5.99 29.76 -14.23
CA VAL A 453 5.67 28.81 -13.16
C VAL A 453 6.98 28.34 -12.55
N ALA A 454 7.17 28.60 -11.27
CA ALA A 454 8.36 28.10 -10.57
C ALA A 454 8.29 26.57 -10.39
N PRO A 455 9.45 25.91 -10.26
CA PRO A 455 9.49 24.51 -9.87
C PRO A 455 8.77 24.23 -8.55
N THR A 456 8.51 22.96 -8.29
CA THR A 456 8.03 22.47 -7.00
C THR A 456 9.16 21.74 -6.27
N ILE A 457 9.29 21.94 -4.96
CA ILE A 457 10.23 21.20 -4.10
C ILE A 457 9.43 20.43 -3.05
N GLN A 458 9.54 19.11 -3.06
CA GLN A 458 9.07 18.22 -1.99
C GLN A 458 10.27 17.78 -1.14
N TYR A 459 10.26 18.21 0.13
CA TYR A 459 11.31 17.93 1.10
C TYR A 459 10.74 18.03 2.53
N VAL A 460 11.18 17.11 3.41
CA VAL A 460 10.90 17.17 4.84
C VAL A 460 12.23 17.33 5.58
N PRO A 461 12.40 18.40 6.38
CA PRO A 461 13.64 18.66 7.10
C PRO A 461 13.82 17.66 8.24
N THR A 462 15.05 17.22 8.45
CA THR A 462 15.42 16.58 9.72
C THR A 462 15.45 17.66 10.79
N LYS A 463 14.59 17.53 11.81
CA LYS A 463 14.28 18.67 12.68
C LYS A 463 14.96 18.67 14.04
N ASN A 464 15.77 17.67 14.41
CA ASN A 464 16.61 17.70 15.62
C ASN A 464 17.65 16.57 15.59
N VAL A 465 18.86 16.86 15.11
CA VAL A 465 19.95 15.88 14.95
C VAL A 465 21.01 16.12 16.03
N MET A 466 21.37 15.08 16.77
CA MET A 466 22.62 15.09 17.53
C MET A 466 23.76 14.83 16.56
N PHE A 467 24.61 15.83 16.37
CA PHE A 467 25.80 15.69 15.54
C PHE A 467 26.98 15.21 16.38
N ALA A 468 27.75 14.27 15.83
CA ALA A 468 29.00 13.86 16.43
C ALA A 468 30.04 14.98 16.28
N THR A 469 30.16 15.87 17.27
CA THR A 469 31.05 17.04 17.20
C THR A 469 32.53 16.66 17.08
N ASN A 470 32.94 15.49 17.55
CA ASN A 470 34.32 15.00 17.52
C ASN A 470 34.63 14.06 16.34
N ALA A 471 33.66 13.80 15.46
CA ALA A 471 33.82 12.92 14.31
C ALA A 471 33.29 13.63 13.05
N VAL A 472 33.62 13.09 11.88
CA VAL A 472 33.00 13.56 10.64
C VAL A 472 31.54 13.15 10.64
N ASP A 473 30.65 14.12 10.39
CA ASP A 473 29.21 13.91 10.31
C ASP A 473 28.64 14.61 9.07
N SER A 474 27.37 14.39 8.75
CA SER A 474 26.73 15.08 7.63
C SER A 474 25.21 15.16 7.77
N LEU A 475 24.62 16.22 7.22
CA LEU A 475 23.18 16.33 7.00
C LEU A 475 22.85 15.96 5.56
N PRO A 476 22.30 14.76 5.28
CA PRO A 476 21.88 14.38 3.94
C PRO A 476 20.62 15.14 3.51
N ILE A 477 20.57 15.53 2.23
CA ILE A 477 19.47 16.27 1.62
C ILE A 477 18.93 15.45 0.45
N TYR A 478 17.65 15.08 0.53
CA TYR A 478 16.93 14.35 -0.51
C TYR A 478 15.69 15.15 -0.90
N ALA A 479 15.80 15.99 -1.94
CA ALA A 479 14.71 16.82 -2.41
C ALA A 479 14.17 16.28 -3.72
N ARG A 480 12.85 16.10 -3.85
CA ARG A 480 12.23 15.83 -5.14
C ARG A 480 11.83 17.18 -5.74
N ILE A 481 12.42 17.53 -6.89
CA ILE A 481 12.23 18.84 -7.51
C ILE A 481 11.68 18.64 -8.92
N LYS A 482 10.48 19.14 -9.20
CA LYS A 482 9.82 19.00 -10.50
C LYS A 482 9.54 20.36 -11.12
N ASP A 483 9.76 20.43 -12.42
CA ASP A 483 9.37 21.56 -13.24
C ASP A 483 8.16 21.19 -14.11
N ASN A 484 7.37 22.19 -14.51
CA ASN A 484 6.23 21.99 -15.42
C ASN A 484 6.65 22.00 -16.90
N ARG A 485 7.88 22.41 -17.25
CA ARG A 485 8.37 22.45 -18.64
C ARG A 485 9.84 22.05 -18.80
N ALA A 486 10.72 23.02 -19.08
CA ALA A 486 12.05 22.84 -19.67
C ALA A 486 13.06 22.18 -18.72
N GLY A 487 12.70 22.00 -17.45
CA GLY A 487 13.50 21.33 -16.43
C GLY A 487 14.15 22.32 -15.47
N ILE A 488 15.10 21.83 -14.68
CA ILE A 488 15.75 22.60 -13.61
C ILE A 488 17.13 23.06 -14.09
N SER A 489 17.39 24.36 -14.05
CA SER A 489 18.72 24.91 -14.36
C SER A 489 19.66 24.86 -13.17
N ALA A 490 19.14 25.08 -11.96
CA ALA A 490 19.92 25.02 -10.73
C ALA A 490 19.08 24.50 -9.57
N ALA A 491 19.68 23.62 -8.76
CA ALA A 491 19.16 23.21 -7.47
C ALA A 491 20.31 23.21 -6.47
N TYR A 492 20.15 23.89 -5.34
CA TYR A 492 21.21 24.00 -4.33
C TYR A 492 20.65 24.28 -2.94
N VAL A 493 21.49 24.11 -1.93
CA VAL A 493 21.18 24.44 -0.53
C VAL A 493 21.96 25.69 -0.14
N GLU A 494 21.25 26.69 0.36
CA GLU A 494 21.83 27.82 1.08
C GLU A 494 21.83 27.47 2.56
N TYR A 495 22.98 27.59 3.23
CA TYR A 495 23.06 27.31 4.66
C TYR A 495 24.03 28.24 5.39
N LYS A 496 23.81 28.37 6.70
CA LYS A 496 24.59 29.19 7.62
C LYS A 496 24.89 28.40 8.87
N ILE A 497 26.07 28.64 9.45
CA ILE A 497 26.45 28.12 10.77
C ILE A 497 26.58 29.33 11.69
N ASN A 498 25.79 29.38 12.77
CA ASN A 498 25.72 30.50 13.70
C ASN A 498 25.49 31.86 13.01
N GLY A 499 24.64 31.86 11.98
CA GLY A 499 24.34 33.05 11.18
C GLY A 499 25.39 33.40 10.11
N VAL A 500 26.55 32.73 10.08
CA VAL A 500 27.59 32.93 9.07
C VAL A 500 27.28 32.09 7.83
N ALA A 501 27.06 32.77 6.69
CA ALA A 501 26.78 32.12 5.41
C ALA A 501 27.93 31.22 4.94
N GLN A 502 27.57 30.07 4.38
CA GLN A 502 28.48 29.12 3.77
C GLN A 502 28.32 29.09 2.24
N PRO A 503 29.29 28.57 1.48
CA PRO A 503 29.14 28.38 0.04
C PRO A 503 27.93 27.50 -0.29
N ASN A 504 27.17 27.87 -1.32
CA ASN A 504 26.00 27.12 -1.76
C ASN A 504 26.38 25.67 -2.10
N LEU A 505 25.61 24.73 -1.58
CA LEU A 505 25.80 23.31 -1.85
C LEU A 505 24.92 22.87 -3.01
N ASN A 506 25.50 22.71 -4.20
CA ASN A 506 24.76 22.24 -5.37
C ASN A 506 24.17 20.84 -5.15
N LEU A 507 22.89 20.66 -5.44
CA LEU A 507 22.23 19.37 -5.43
C LEU A 507 22.38 18.71 -6.81
N LYS A 508 22.69 17.42 -6.83
CA LYS A 508 22.85 16.65 -8.07
C LYS A 508 21.57 15.92 -8.42
N PHE A 509 21.12 16.06 -9.66
CA PHE A 509 20.07 15.21 -10.21
C PHE A 509 20.54 13.76 -10.18
N THR A 510 19.70 12.88 -9.65
CA THR A 510 19.93 11.44 -9.62
C THR A 510 18.60 10.71 -9.76
N LYS A 511 18.67 9.46 -10.19
CA LYS A 511 17.57 8.50 -10.01
C LYS A 511 17.88 7.71 -8.75
N ILE A 512 16.91 7.54 -7.86
CA ILE A 512 17.08 6.72 -6.64
C ILE A 512 16.06 5.61 -6.67
N THR A 513 16.54 4.38 -6.54
CA THR A 513 15.69 3.21 -6.37
C THR A 513 15.63 2.84 -4.88
N VAL A 514 14.44 2.87 -4.29
CA VAL A 514 14.19 2.41 -2.91
C VAL A 514 13.07 1.38 -2.95
N ASN A 515 13.29 0.19 -2.38
CA ASN A 515 12.30 -0.89 -2.35
C ASN A 515 11.71 -1.23 -3.74
N GLY A 516 12.53 -1.16 -4.80
CA GLY A 516 12.09 -1.41 -6.19
C GLY A 516 11.44 -0.21 -6.89
N PHE A 517 11.13 0.87 -6.17
CA PHE A 517 10.58 2.10 -6.77
C PHE A 517 11.69 3.06 -7.17
N THR A 518 11.74 3.42 -8.45
CA THR A 518 12.69 4.43 -8.94
C THR A 518 12.03 5.80 -8.92
N TYR A 519 12.52 6.67 -8.04
CA TYR A 519 12.15 8.07 -7.96
C TYR A 519 12.99 8.85 -8.96
N ASP A 520 12.32 9.39 -9.97
CA ASP A 520 12.87 10.40 -10.87
C ASP A 520 12.85 11.79 -10.22
N SER A 521 13.61 12.73 -10.78
CA SER A 521 13.61 14.13 -10.31
C SER A 521 14.12 14.31 -8.87
N MET A 522 15.00 13.42 -8.43
CA MET A 522 15.66 13.53 -7.12
C MET A 522 16.92 14.39 -7.23
N TYR A 523 17.03 15.40 -6.37
CA TYR A 523 18.16 16.28 -6.24
C TYR A 523 18.78 16.08 -4.87
N VAL A 524 20.01 15.57 -4.87
CA VAL A 524 20.65 15.08 -3.65
C VAL A 524 22.04 15.64 -3.46
N ASN A 525 22.36 15.90 -2.20
CA ASN A 525 23.72 16.08 -1.72
C ASN A 525 23.70 15.92 -0.19
N ARG A 526 24.82 16.19 0.48
CA ARG A 526 24.90 16.24 1.93
C ARG A 526 25.75 17.42 2.36
N ILE A 527 25.35 18.11 3.42
CA ILE A 527 26.19 19.10 4.08
C ILE A 527 27.15 18.32 4.97
N ASN A 528 28.45 18.35 4.66
CA ASN A 528 29.46 17.66 5.46
C ASN A 528 29.95 18.55 6.59
N PHE A 529 30.05 17.99 7.79
CA PHE A 529 30.61 18.64 8.97
C PHE A 529 31.89 17.88 9.36
N PRO A 530 33.08 18.45 9.08
CA PRO A 530 34.33 17.86 9.53
C PRO A 530 34.38 17.67 11.04
N ALA A 531 35.21 16.72 11.50
CA ALA A 531 35.43 16.55 12.93
C ALA A 531 35.86 17.86 13.59
N ASN A 532 35.22 18.19 14.72
CA ASN A 532 35.44 19.41 15.50
C ASN A 532 35.02 20.72 14.81
N SER A 533 34.25 20.67 13.71
CA SER A 533 33.74 21.89 13.05
C SER A 533 32.47 22.47 13.69
N LEU A 534 31.80 21.70 14.54
CA LEU A 534 30.58 22.09 15.25
C LEU A 534 30.77 21.89 16.75
N LYS A 535 30.13 22.74 17.56
CA LYS A 535 30.02 22.59 19.02
C LYS A 535 28.56 22.56 19.45
N ALA A 536 28.29 21.96 20.60
CA ALA A 536 26.96 22.01 21.20
C ALA A 536 26.50 23.47 21.39
N GLY A 537 25.27 23.76 20.98
CA GLY A 537 24.70 25.10 20.95
C GLY A 537 24.88 25.83 19.61
N ASP A 538 25.67 25.30 18.67
CA ASP A 538 25.72 25.86 17.31
C ASP A 538 24.35 25.72 16.62
N LYS A 539 24.06 26.65 15.71
CA LYS A 539 22.83 26.65 14.93
C LYS A 539 23.14 26.54 13.45
N ILE A 540 22.64 25.48 12.82
CA ILE A 540 22.66 25.34 11.36
C ILE A 540 21.32 25.83 10.85
N THR A 541 21.33 26.84 9.98
CA THR A 541 20.11 27.29 9.29
C THR A 541 20.24 27.01 7.80
N TYR A 542 19.24 26.44 7.15
CA TYR A 542 19.32 26.10 5.72
C TYR A 542 17.97 26.17 4.99
N ARG A 543 18.03 26.35 3.67
CA ARG A 543 16.89 26.24 2.76
C ARG A 543 17.34 25.69 1.42
N ILE A 544 16.44 25.03 0.72
CA ILE A 544 16.64 24.51 -0.63
C ILE A 544 16.12 25.55 -1.62
N VAL A 545 16.88 25.77 -2.68
CA VAL A 545 16.54 26.66 -3.79
C VAL A 545 16.49 25.84 -5.08
N ALA A 546 15.45 26.04 -5.88
CA ALA A 546 15.36 25.50 -7.22
C ALA A 546 15.01 26.61 -8.21
N VAL A 547 15.69 26.59 -9.36
CA VAL A 547 15.50 27.53 -10.47
C VAL A 547 15.25 26.72 -11.73
N ASP A 548 14.17 27.00 -12.44
CA ASP A 548 13.87 26.33 -13.70
C ASP A 548 14.80 26.75 -14.85
N MET A 549 14.64 26.11 -15.99
CA MET A 549 15.36 26.45 -17.22
C MET A 549 14.73 27.63 -17.98
N SER A 550 13.61 28.20 -17.51
CA SER A 550 12.90 29.24 -18.23
C SER A 550 13.77 30.47 -18.51
N LYS A 551 13.34 31.31 -19.45
CA LYS A 551 13.96 32.64 -19.67
C LYS A 551 13.79 33.53 -18.44
N ALA A 552 12.66 33.41 -17.74
CA ALA A 552 12.37 34.13 -16.50
C ALA A 552 13.21 33.66 -15.30
N LYS A 553 13.79 32.45 -15.38
CA LYS A 553 14.50 31.80 -14.28
C LYS A 553 13.63 31.75 -13.02
N ASN A 554 12.42 31.21 -13.16
CA ASN A 554 11.49 31.13 -12.05
C ASN A 554 12.11 30.31 -10.92
N GLN A 555 11.97 30.84 -9.70
CA GLN A 555 12.70 30.35 -8.54
C GLN A 555 11.72 30.05 -7.40
N VAL A 556 11.98 28.95 -6.68
CA VAL A 556 11.23 28.57 -5.48
C VAL A 556 12.19 28.26 -4.32
N PHE A 557 11.69 28.43 -3.10
CA PHE A 557 12.38 28.11 -1.86
C PHE A 557 11.65 27.04 -1.06
N ASN A 558 12.38 26.19 -0.36
CA ASN A 558 11.85 25.27 0.64
C ASN A 558 12.72 25.35 1.92
N PRO A 559 12.18 25.86 3.05
CA PRO A 559 10.79 26.31 3.23
C PRO A 559 10.51 27.58 2.41
N ALA A 560 9.23 27.85 2.13
CA ALA A 560 8.82 29.01 1.33
C ALA A 560 9.24 30.34 1.96
N ASN A 561 9.32 30.39 3.30
CA ASN A 561 9.74 31.56 4.07
C ASN A 561 10.87 31.18 5.03
N GLY A 562 11.88 32.04 5.13
CA GLY A 562 12.98 31.88 6.09
C GLY A 562 13.88 30.67 5.79
N PHE A 563 14.34 30.03 6.86
CA PHE A 563 15.24 28.88 6.83
C PHE A 563 14.73 27.83 7.83
N TYR A 564 14.99 26.55 7.56
CA TYR A 564 14.98 25.55 8.62
C TYR A 564 16.07 25.89 9.63
N GLU A 565 15.80 25.69 10.92
CA GLU A 565 16.79 25.80 11.98
C GLU A 565 17.02 24.43 12.59
N LEU A 566 18.29 24.05 12.71
CA LEU A 566 18.74 22.81 13.30
C LEU A 566 19.79 23.12 14.37
N PRO A 567 19.46 22.95 15.67
CA PRO A 567 20.44 23.09 16.73
C PRO A 567 21.41 21.91 16.74
N VAL A 568 22.69 22.19 16.99
CA VAL A 568 23.72 21.19 17.26
C VAL A 568 23.72 20.89 18.74
N LEU A 569 23.62 19.61 19.09
CA LEU A 569 23.47 19.18 20.47
C LEU A 569 24.44 18.07 20.82
N ALA A 570 24.78 18.01 22.10
CA ALA A 570 25.58 16.95 22.68
C ALA A 570 24.74 16.14 23.70
N PRO A 571 25.03 14.84 23.85
CA PRO A 571 24.49 14.06 24.95
C PRO A 571 24.81 14.71 26.31
N ARG A 572 23.86 14.63 27.25
CA ARG A 572 24.07 14.96 28.66
C ARG A 572 24.88 13.84 29.34
N ALA A 573 25.30 14.08 30.58
CA ALA A 573 25.98 13.05 31.37
C ALA A 573 25.10 11.78 31.49
N ALA A 574 25.74 10.61 31.37
CA ALA A 574 25.05 9.34 31.46
C ALA A 574 24.43 9.13 32.85
N ARG A 575 23.27 8.47 32.90
CA ARG A 575 22.53 8.15 34.13
C ARG A 575 22.33 6.64 34.25
N ASP A 576 22.24 6.13 35.48
CA ASP A 576 21.89 4.72 35.72
C ASP A 576 20.38 4.48 35.78
N GLN A 577 19.58 5.56 35.95
CA GLN A 577 18.12 5.54 35.92
C GLN A 577 17.55 6.88 35.46
N TYR A 578 16.29 6.88 35.00
CA TYR A 578 15.53 8.08 34.66
C TYR A 578 14.08 7.92 35.09
N VAL A 579 13.49 8.93 35.74
CA VAL A 579 12.09 8.89 36.21
C VAL A 579 11.47 10.27 35.99
N THR A 580 10.29 10.31 35.37
CA THR A 580 9.50 11.53 35.21
C THR A 580 8.02 11.20 35.06
N THR A 581 7.16 12.07 35.57
CA THR A 581 5.71 12.14 35.30
C THR A 581 5.37 13.32 34.40
N PHE A 582 6.40 13.99 33.87
CA PHE A 582 6.32 15.22 33.06
C PHE A 582 5.62 16.43 33.71
N SER A 583 5.11 16.29 34.93
CA SER A 583 4.46 17.36 35.71
C SER A 583 5.40 18.52 36.02
N ASP A 584 6.71 18.27 36.05
CA ASP A 584 7.74 19.32 36.08
C ASP A 584 8.05 19.79 34.65
N ALA A 585 7.75 21.06 34.36
CA ALA A 585 7.99 21.69 33.06
C ALA A 585 9.47 21.63 32.61
N THR A 586 10.43 21.50 33.53
CA THR A 586 11.86 21.39 33.18
C THR A 586 12.20 20.06 32.51
N SER A 587 11.38 19.01 32.70
CA SER A 587 11.57 17.68 32.11
C SER A 587 11.52 17.71 30.58
N ALA A 588 10.80 18.67 29.98
CA ALA A 588 10.78 18.87 28.53
C ALA A 588 12.18 19.09 27.94
N SER A 589 13.09 19.71 28.71
CA SER A 589 14.46 19.98 28.28
C SER A 589 15.36 18.75 28.28
N ASP A 590 14.97 17.66 28.95
CA ASP A 590 15.73 16.40 28.92
C ASP A 590 15.63 15.70 27.57
N PHE A 591 14.64 16.07 26.76
CA PHE A 591 14.36 15.46 25.48
C PHE A 591 14.60 16.41 24.33
N ILE A 592 14.84 15.82 23.16
CA ILE A 592 14.72 16.56 21.93
C ILE A 592 14.17 15.72 20.79
N GLY A 593 13.35 16.34 19.93
CA GLY A 593 13.00 15.71 18.69
C GLY A 593 11.93 16.47 17.92
N TYR A 594 11.33 15.82 16.93
CA TYR A 594 10.39 16.44 16.01
C TYR A 594 9.00 15.83 16.15
N GLY A 595 8.00 16.73 16.19
CA GLY A 595 6.58 16.39 16.21
C GLY A 595 6.12 15.74 17.52
N PHE A 596 6.94 15.82 18.57
CA PHE A 596 6.59 15.56 19.96
C PHE A 596 6.84 16.79 20.82
N SER A 597 6.05 16.97 21.87
CA SER A 597 6.28 17.95 22.91
C SER A 597 5.76 17.45 24.26
N VAL A 598 6.31 17.99 25.36
CA VAL A 598 5.69 17.84 26.67
C VAL A 598 4.61 18.90 26.81
N THR A 599 3.36 18.49 26.87
CA THR A 599 2.20 19.40 26.92
C THR A 599 1.01 18.73 27.60
N THR A 600 0.03 19.52 28.03
CA THR A 600 -1.27 19.01 28.49
C THR A 600 -2.25 19.06 27.31
N ALA A 601 -2.52 17.90 26.69
CA ALA A 601 -3.49 17.82 25.59
C ALA A 601 -4.93 18.03 26.10
N ALA A 602 -5.83 18.43 25.20
CA ALA A 602 -7.25 18.62 25.56
C ALA A 602 -7.86 17.34 26.14
N GLY A 603 -8.53 17.45 27.28
CA GLY A 603 -9.12 16.31 28.00
C GLY A 603 -8.19 15.63 29.02
N PHE A 604 -6.95 16.10 29.17
CA PHE A 604 -5.99 15.62 30.18
C PHE A 604 -5.78 16.68 31.26
N SER A 605 -5.45 16.22 32.47
CA SER A 605 -5.26 17.07 33.67
C SER A 605 -3.82 17.51 33.90
N ASP A 606 -2.88 16.80 33.29
CA ASP A 606 -1.46 16.85 33.56
C ASP A 606 -0.67 16.70 32.25
N PRO A 607 0.54 17.29 32.17
CA PRO A 607 1.37 17.21 30.98
C PRO A 607 1.98 15.81 30.81
N ALA A 608 2.11 15.38 29.57
CA ALA A 608 2.81 14.17 29.16
C ALA A 608 3.57 14.43 27.85
N ILE A 609 4.36 13.47 27.34
CA ILE A 609 4.87 13.54 25.97
C ILE A 609 3.70 13.26 25.03
N HIS A 610 3.44 14.16 24.10
CA HIS A 610 2.40 14.03 23.08
C HIS A 610 2.99 14.24 21.70
N SER A 611 2.57 13.44 20.72
CA SER A 611 2.76 13.78 19.31
C SER A 611 1.91 15.00 18.94
N GLU A 612 2.07 15.52 17.72
CA GLU A 612 1.04 16.38 17.14
C GLU A 612 -0.32 15.65 17.12
N HIS A 613 -1.41 16.37 17.41
CA HIS A 613 -2.77 15.84 17.50
C HIS A 613 -3.75 16.71 16.67
N PRO A 614 -4.32 16.21 15.56
CA PRO A 614 -3.92 14.96 14.89
C PRO A 614 -2.48 15.04 14.37
N TYR A 615 -1.84 13.89 14.19
CA TYR A 615 -0.55 13.85 13.50
C TYR A 615 -0.75 14.03 11.99
N ARG A 616 0.33 14.42 11.30
CA ARG A 616 0.33 14.62 9.85
C ARG A 616 0.81 13.38 9.13
N ASN A 617 0.17 13.09 8.01
CA ASN A 617 0.62 12.11 7.04
C ASN A 617 2.03 12.40 6.52
N GLY A 618 2.58 11.39 5.86
CA GLY A 618 3.86 11.41 5.19
C GLY A 618 3.96 12.48 4.10
N ALA A 619 5.00 13.31 4.20
CA ALA A 619 5.18 14.47 3.31
C ALA A 619 6.54 14.48 2.58
N ASP A 620 7.44 13.55 2.90
CA ASP A 620 8.75 13.47 2.25
C ASP A 620 8.65 12.90 0.82
N PHE A 621 9.79 12.74 0.13
CA PHE A 621 9.79 12.21 -1.24
C PHE A 621 9.30 10.76 -1.35
N LYS A 622 9.28 10.01 -0.24
CA LYS A 622 8.69 8.67 -0.12
C LYS A 622 7.24 8.72 0.36
N ALA A 623 6.70 9.91 0.59
CA ALA A 623 5.41 10.16 1.22
C ALA A 623 5.35 9.55 2.64
N GLN A 624 6.42 9.75 3.41
CA GLN A 624 6.57 9.27 4.80
C GLN A 624 6.88 10.43 5.73
N SER A 625 6.53 10.28 7.00
CA SER A 625 6.83 11.21 8.09
C SER A 625 7.40 10.44 9.28
N ASN A 626 8.48 10.96 9.88
CA ASN A 626 9.10 10.37 11.06
C ASN A 626 9.13 11.39 12.19
N TYR A 627 8.36 11.12 13.23
CA TYR A 627 8.33 11.84 14.48
C TYR A 627 9.31 11.15 15.42
N GLU A 628 10.12 11.92 16.12
CA GLU A 628 11.20 11.39 16.94
C GLU A 628 11.29 12.19 18.23
N TYR A 629 11.60 11.55 19.35
CA TYR A 629 11.85 12.22 20.63
C TYR A 629 12.90 11.45 21.44
N VAL A 630 14.07 12.04 21.57
CA VAL A 630 15.29 11.42 22.11
C VAL A 630 15.56 11.95 23.50
N LEU A 631 15.74 11.06 24.47
CA LEU A 631 16.25 11.41 25.79
C LEU A 631 17.75 11.74 25.67
N LEU A 632 18.14 12.98 25.99
CA LEU A 632 19.51 13.48 25.83
C LEU A 632 20.51 12.84 26.81
N SER A 633 20.05 12.25 27.92
CA SER A 633 20.92 11.56 28.88
C SER A 633 21.03 10.08 28.50
N PRO A 634 22.22 9.58 28.09
CA PRO A 634 22.41 8.15 27.87
C PRO A 634 22.15 7.35 29.15
N ILE A 635 21.54 6.18 29.02
CA ILE A 635 21.29 5.27 30.12
C ILE A 635 22.36 4.18 30.11
N ARG A 636 23.06 4.03 31.22
CA ARG A 636 23.97 2.89 31.44
C ARG A 636 23.14 1.66 31.81
N ILE A 637 23.20 0.61 31.00
CA ILE A 637 22.37 -0.59 31.20
C ILE A 637 22.82 -1.35 32.45
N LYS A 638 21.89 -1.59 33.39
CA LYS A 638 22.15 -2.38 34.62
C LYS A 638 22.43 -3.83 34.29
N ALA A 639 23.29 -4.47 35.09
CA ALA A 639 23.64 -5.88 34.89
C ALA A 639 22.50 -6.85 35.24
N ASN A 640 21.64 -6.49 36.20
CA ASN A 640 20.49 -7.32 36.57
C ASN A 640 19.33 -7.11 35.57
N PRO A 641 18.94 -8.15 34.79
CA PRO A 641 17.85 -8.06 33.82
C PRO A 641 16.52 -7.56 34.40
N ASP A 642 16.19 -7.95 35.65
CA ASP A 642 14.92 -7.58 36.30
C ASP A 642 14.82 -6.07 36.55
N SER A 643 15.98 -5.42 36.73
CA SER A 643 16.10 -3.98 36.91
C SER A 643 16.38 -3.22 35.60
N ALA A 644 16.77 -3.92 34.53
CA ALA A 644 17.11 -3.34 33.24
C ALA A 644 15.87 -3.24 32.33
N VAL A 645 14.89 -2.43 32.73
CA VAL A 645 13.58 -2.32 32.07
C VAL A 645 13.17 -0.86 31.90
N ILE A 646 12.60 -0.52 30.75
CA ILE A 646 11.88 0.75 30.51
C ILE A 646 10.39 0.51 30.78
N ARG A 647 9.75 1.42 31.51
CA ARG A 647 8.31 1.39 31.82
C ARG A 647 7.70 2.76 31.56
N PHE A 648 6.53 2.80 30.95
CA PHE A 648 5.74 4.02 30.77
C PHE A 648 4.27 3.67 30.53
N ASP A 649 3.39 4.64 30.72
CA ASP A 649 1.99 4.55 30.31
C ASP A 649 1.85 5.22 28.94
N GLU A 650 1.03 4.67 28.05
CA GLU A 650 0.86 5.23 26.70
C GLU A 650 -0.57 5.14 26.17
N ILE A 651 -0.86 5.96 25.16
CA ILE A 651 -2.05 5.89 24.31
C ILE A 651 -1.58 5.89 22.86
N VAL A 652 -1.89 4.85 22.09
CA VAL A 652 -1.57 4.78 20.65
C VAL A 652 -2.87 4.81 19.86
N LEU A 653 -3.11 5.90 19.12
CA LEU A 653 -4.25 6.09 18.23
C LEU A 653 -3.76 6.53 16.83
N ILE A 654 -2.99 5.65 16.20
CA ILE A 654 -2.44 5.78 14.84
C ILE A 654 -3.08 4.75 13.89
N GLU A 655 -2.85 4.86 12.58
CA GLU A 655 -3.45 3.91 11.63
C GLU A 655 -3.10 2.45 11.99
N PRO A 656 -4.10 1.57 12.16
CA PRO A 656 -3.85 0.18 12.52
C PRO A 656 -3.35 -0.62 11.31
N SER A 657 -2.16 -1.17 11.42
CA SER A 657 -1.59 -2.16 10.48
C SER A 657 -2.48 -3.40 10.30
N GLU A 658 -2.33 -4.17 9.23
CA GLU A 658 -3.10 -5.41 9.03
C GLU A 658 -2.71 -6.53 10.02
N PRO A 659 -3.62 -7.47 10.38
CA PRO A 659 -3.31 -8.59 11.26
C PRO A 659 -2.10 -9.40 10.77
N GLY A 660 -1.10 -9.57 11.64
CA GLY A 660 0.09 -10.39 11.35
C GLY A 660 1.17 -9.70 10.50
N SER A 661 0.93 -8.48 10.03
CA SER A 661 1.93 -7.64 9.35
C SER A 661 3.10 -7.29 10.28
N LYS A 662 4.29 -7.13 9.70
CA LYS A 662 5.55 -6.82 10.41
C LYS A 662 6.21 -5.59 9.82
N LEU A 663 7.10 -4.98 10.60
CA LEU A 663 7.92 -3.86 10.15
C LEU A 663 8.66 -4.21 8.84
N GLY A 664 8.36 -3.45 7.79
CA GLY A 664 8.88 -3.66 6.44
C GLY A 664 7.88 -4.25 5.45
N ASP A 665 6.77 -4.81 5.92
CA ASP A 665 5.66 -5.25 5.08
C ASP A 665 4.85 -4.03 4.59
N ALA A 666 4.31 -4.09 3.36
CA ALA A 666 3.57 -2.97 2.77
C ALA A 666 2.24 -2.65 3.48
N ASN A 667 1.69 -3.61 4.21
CA ASN A 667 0.48 -3.47 5.02
C ASN A 667 0.77 -3.16 6.51
N PHE A 668 2.02 -2.82 6.81
CA PHE A 668 2.45 -2.27 8.09
C PHE A 668 2.54 -0.74 7.97
N TYR A 669 1.37 -0.09 8.02
CA TYR A 669 1.15 1.34 7.74
C TYR A 669 1.87 2.24 8.78
N ASP A 670 1.14 2.75 9.75
CA ASP A 670 1.69 3.59 10.82
C ASP A 670 2.12 2.75 12.01
N TYR A 671 3.22 3.16 12.64
CA TYR A 671 3.74 2.46 13.80
C TYR A 671 4.51 3.37 14.75
N VAL A 672 4.55 2.94 16.01
CA VAL A 672 5.42 3.48 17.06
C VAL A 672 6.50 2.48 17.41
N LEU A 673 7.63 2.99 17.88
CA LEU A 673 8.82 2.21 18.19
C LEU A 673 9.66 2.91 19.28
N VAL A 674 10.34 2.12 20.10
CA VAL A 674 11.38 2.60 21.02
C VAL A 674 12.72 2.00 20.61
N GLU A 675 13.74 2.84 20.48
CA GLU A 675 15.05 2.48 19.95
C GLU A 675 16.19 2.92 20.87
N GLY A 676 17.30 2.20 20.82
CA GLY A 676 18.55 2.52 21.51
C GLY A 676 19.67 2.86 20.55
N SER A 677 20.62 3.71 20.97
CA SER A 677 21.85 3.99 20.22
C SER A 677 23.07 4.05 21.13
N SER A 678 24.12 3.29 20.80
CA SER A 678 25.41 3.26 21.53
C SER A 678 26.48 4.15 20.90
N ASN A 679 26.15 4.88 19.83
CA ASN A 679 27.07 5.73 19.07
C ASN A 679 26.48 7.12 18.85
N ASN A 680 25.91 7.70 19.91
CA ASN A 680 25.40 9.07 19.93
C ASN A 680 24.35 9.39 18.84
N GLY A 681 23.52 8.41 18.47
CA GLY A 681 22.43 8.59 17.52
C GLY A 681 22.82 8.37 16.05
N GLN A 682 24.06 7.97 15.75
CA GLN A 682 24.46 7.63 14.38
C GLN A 682 23.74 6.39 13.85
N THR A 683 23.53 5.40 14.71
CA THR A 683 22.73 4.21 14.40
C THR A 683 21.77 3.89 15.52
N TRP A 684 20.55 3.48 15.16
CA TRP A 684 19.48 3.13 16.10
C TRP A 684 19.10 1.67 15.93
N ARG A 685 18.85 0.99 17.05
CA ARG A 685 18.39 -0.40 17.09
C ARG A 685 17.09 -0.51 17.89
N PRO A 686 16.08 -1.24 17.39
CA PRO A 686 14.83 -1.49 18.13
C PRO A 686 15.08 -2.09 19.52
N LEU A 687 14.41 -1.55 20.54
CA LEU A 687 14.33 -2.13 21.89
C LEU A 687 13.03 -2.94 22.08
N VAL A 688 12.02 -2.62 21.28
CA VAL A 688 10.72 -3.30 21.19
C VAL A 688 10.38 -3.52 19.71
N ASP A 689 9.54 -4.50 19.39
CA ASP A 689 8.99 -4.61 18.04
C ASP A 689 8.09 -3.41 17.75
N ALA A 690 8.02 -2.95 16.50
CA ALA A 690 7.13 -1.85 16.13
C ALA A 690 5.65 -2.27 16.29
N TYR A 691 4.79 -1.32 16.67
CA TYR A 691 3.38 -1.59 16.95
C TYR A 691 2.47 -0.41 16.60
N SER A 692 1.16 -0.66 16.47
CA SER A 692 0.14 0.34 16.12
C SER A 692 -1.08 0.25 17.03
N SER A 693 -2.17 0.97 16.73
CA SER A 693 -3.43 0.89 17.49
C SER A 693 -3.97 -0.53 17.63
N ARG A 694 -3.54 -1.48 16.79
CA ARG A 694 -3.90 -2.89 16.89
C ARG A 694 -3.32 -3.61 18.12
N ASP A 695 -2.25 -3.09 18.72
CA ASP A 695 -1.56 -3.74 19.86
C ASP A 695 -2.45 -3.94 21.10
N LYS A 696 -3.52 -3.13 21.23
CA LYS A 696 -4.51 -3.23 22.30
C LYS A 696 -5.91 -3.10 21.72
N ALA A 697 -6.84 -3.93 22.19
CA ALA A 697 -8.21 -3.94 21.67
C ALA A 697 -8.90 -2.59 21.90
N GLU A 698 -8.63 -1.94 23.02
CA GLU A 698 -9.23 -0.66 23.40
C GLU A 698 -8.76 0.49 22.51
N TRP A 699 -7.49 0.48 22.09
CA TRP A 699 -6.95 1.44 21.13
C TRP A 699 -7.53 1.22 19.74
N LEU A 700 -7.59 -0.03 19.28
CA LEU A 700 -8.18 -0.38 18.00
C LEU A 700 -9.65 0.03 17.92
N ASN A 701 -10.42 -0.25 18.99
CA ASN A 701 -11.82 0.12 19.09
C ASN A 701 -12.00 1.65 19.13
N ALA A 702 -11.17 2.36 19.91
CA ALA A 702 -11.21 3.82 19.97
C ALA A 702 -10.88 4.45 18.60
N TYR A 703 -9.83 3.98 17.92
CA TYR A 703 -9.47 4.48 16.59
C TYR A 703 -10.64 4.33 15.60
N LYS A 704 -11.30 3.15 15.61
CA LYS A 704 -12.43 2.85 14.71
C LYS A 704 -13.76 3.50 15.12
N ALA A 705 -13.86 4.11 16.29
CA ALA A 705 -15.12 4.65 16.81
C ALA A 705 -15.67 5.80 15.96
N SER A 706 -14.81 6.59 15.31
CA SER A 706 -15.21 7.66 14.40
C SER A 706 -14.23 7.82 13.25
N ILE A 707 -14.59 7.33 12.07
CA ILE A 707 -13.82 7.45 10.83
C ILE A 707 -14.53 8.42 9.88
N VAL A 708 -13.81 9.43 9.42
CA VAL A 708 -14.29 10.42 8.44
C VAL A 708 -13.25 10.51 7.32
N ALA A 709 -13.65 10.14 6.10
CA ALA A 709 -12.76 10.09 4.94
C ALA A 709 -11.44 9.34 5.26
N ASP A 710 -11.58 8.11 5.78
CA ASP A 710 -10.49 7.19 6.14
C ASP A 710 -9.55 7.67 7.27
N ASN A 711 -9.86 8.79 7.92
CA ASN A 711 -9.11 9.32 9.05
C ASN A 711 -9.88 9.15 10.36
N SER A 712 -9.18 8.76 11.44
CA SER A 712 -9.80 8.69 12.76
C SER A 712 -9.91 10.09 13.37
N THR A 713 -11.11 10.45 13.80
CA THR A 713 -11.37 11.73 14.50
C THR A 713 -11.50 11.53 16.03
N THR A 714 -11.38 10.30 16.52
CA THR A 714 -11.46 10.00 17.96
C THR A 714 -10.29 10.62 18.72
N ALA A 715 -10.59 11.44 19.73
CA ALA A 715 -9.57 11.99 20.62
C ALA A 715 -9.07 10.97 21.66
N GLY A 716 -7.80 11.08 22.03
CA GLY A 716 -7.25 10.36 23.18
C GLY A 716 -7.93 10.81 24.48
N THR A 717 -8.07 9.87 25.44
CA THR A 717 -8.61 10.16 26.78
C THR A 717 -7.78 9.43 27.83
N PRO A 718 -7.72 9.92 29.09
CA PRO A 718 -6.98 9.26 30.16
C PRO A 718 -7.36 7.78 30.39
N ALA A 719 -8.62 7.39 30.09
CA ALA A 719 -9.08 6.01 30.22
C ALA A 719 -8.40 5.02 29.25
N LEU A 720 -7.75 5.54 28.19
CA LEU A 720 -7.05 4.73 27.19
C LEU A 720 -5.59 4.43 27.57
N TYR A 721 -5.04 4.99 28.65
CA TYR A 721 -3.67 4.70 29.05
C TYR A 721 -3.46 3.20 29.32
N ARG A 722 -2.39 2.63 28.74
CA ARG A 722 -1.94 1.26 29.05
C ARG A 722 -0.44 1.28 29.35
N ARG A 723 -0.04 0.42 30.29
CA ARG A 723 1.37 0.26 30.68
C ARG A 723 2.13 -0.52 29.60
N ARG A 724 3.31 -0.02 29.23
CA ARG A 724 4.34 -0.73 28.44
C ARG A 724 5.52 -1.07 29.34
N GLU A 725 6.06 -2.28 29.19
CA GLU A 725 7.36 -2.66 29.76
C GLU A 725 8.27 -3.19 28.64
N ILE A 726 9.50 -2.69 28.59
CA ILE A 726 10.50 -3.06 27.58
C ILE A 726 11.77 -3.53 28.30
N PRO A 727 12.03 -4.85 28.35
CA PRO A 727 13.28 -5.36 28.92
C PRO A 727 14.46 -5.02 28.00
N LEU A 728 15.49 -4.39 28.56
CA LEU A 728 16.72 -4.03 27.86
C LEU A 728 17.66 -5.23 27.71
N LEU A 729 17.59 -6.19 28.65
CA LEU A 729 18.39 -7.41 28.64
C LEU A 729 17.48 -8.64 28.53
N LYS A 730 17.51 -9.27 27.35
CA LYS A 730 16.91 -10.56 27.03
C LYS A 730 17.77 -11.28 25.98
N GLN A 731 17.50 -12.57 25.74
CA GLN A 731 18.17 -13.29 24.66
C GLN A 731 17.93 -12.56 23.33
N GLY A 732 19.02 -12.23 22.62
CA GLY A 732 18.95 -11.46 21.37
C GLY A 732 18.84 -9.93 21.54
N SER A 733 18.99 -9.38 22.75
CA SER A 733 19.05 -7.93 22.96
C SER A 733 20.14 -7.27 22.11
N ALA A 734 19.83 -6.07 21.60
CA ALA A 734 20.73 -5.26 20.79
C ALA A 734 21.95 -4.73 21.57
N PHE A 735 21.85 -4.67 22.91
CA PHE A 735 22.83 -4.06 23.81
C PHE A 735 23.10 -4.97 25.00
N LYS A 736 24.24 -4.75 25.68
CA LYS A 736 24.67 -5.52 26.85
C LYS A 736 24.76 -4.65 28.10
N ALA A 737 24.81 -5.31 29.26
CA ALA A 737 25.07 -4.64 30.54
C ALA A 737 26.32 -3.76 30.47
N GLY A 738 26.24 -2.56 31.06
CA GLY A 738 27.31 -1.56 31.07
C GLY A 738 27.36 -0.65 29.84
N ASP A 739 26.72 -1.02 28.73
CA ASP A 739 26.60 -0.12 27.56
C ASP A 739 25.87 1.16 27.97
N GLN A 740 26.33 2.31 27.46
CA GLN A 740 25.62 3.59 27.56
C GLN A 740 24.83 3.82 26.28
N ILE A 741 23.51 3.90 26.38
CA ILE A 741 22.64 4.05 25.22
C ILE A 741 21.76 5.30 25.32
N LEU A 742 21.66 6.06 24.23
CA LEU A 742 20.56 6.99 24.05
C LEU A 742 19.28 6.22 23.78
N ILE A 743 18.15 6.77 24.21
CA ILE A 743 16.82 6.17 24.00
C ILE A 743 15.96 7.16 23.21
N ARG A 744 15.30 6.67 22.16
CA ARG A 744 14.40 7.45 21.30
C ARG A 744 13.03 6.79 21.21
N PHE A 745 11.99 7.61 21.30
CA PHE A 745 10.63 7.30 20.91
C PHE A 745 10.43 7.76 19.48
N ARG A 746 9.92 6.89 18.61
CA ARG A 746 9.71 7.19 17.20
C ARG A 746 8.30 6.79 16.78
N MET A 747 7.63 7.66 16.03
CA MET A 747 6.38 7.37 15.35
C MET A 747 6.58 7.59 13.85
N PHE A 748 6.19 6.61 13.06
CA PHE A 748 6.21 6.64 11.61
C PHE A 748 4.78 6.78 11.11
N ALA A 749 4.58 7.67 10.13
CA ALA A 749 3.30 7.86 9.44
C ALA A 749 3.47 7.77 7.92
N ASP A 750 2.58 7.05 7.25
CA ASP A 750 2.46 6.99 5.81
C ASP A 750 1.57 8.12 5.24
N GLN A 751 1.33 8.13 3.93
CA GLN A 751 0.66 9.24 3.25
C GLN A 751 -0.87 9.33 3.34
N LEU A 752 -1.58 8.30 3.80
CA LEU A 752 -3.03 8.20 3.56
C LEU A 752 -3.88 8.56 4.77
N SER A 753 -3.67 7.89 5.90
CA SER A 753 -4.58 7.96 7.03
C SER A 753 -3.87 8.44 8.28
N TYR A 754 -4.52 9.34 9.01
CA TYR A 754 -4.08 9.78 10.32
C TYR A 754 -5.15 9.56 11.40
N GLY A 755 -4.71 9.67 12.64
CA GLY A 755 -5.54 9.66 13.83
C GLY A 755 -5.06 10.69 14.85
N TRP A 756 -5.42 10.47 16.10
CA TRP A 756 -5.01 11.37 17.18
C TRP A 756 -3.49 11.33 17.37
N GLY A 757 -2.86 10.16 17.47
CA GLY A 757 -1.40 10.04 17.59
C GLY A 757 -0.93 9.23 18.79
N TRP A 758 0.23 9.58 19.36
CA TRP A 758 0.85 8.86 20.49
C TRP A 758 1.06 9.77 21.69
N ALA A 759 0.70 9.30 22.88
CA ALA A 759 1.04 9.91 24.16
C ALA A 759 1.84 8.95 25.04
N ILE A 760 2.83 9.47 25.79
CA ILE A 760 3.69 8.72 26.71
C ILE A 760 3.78 9.50 28.04
N ASP A 761 3.51 8.81 29.13
CA ASP A 761 3.51 9.35 30.48
C ASP A 761 4.17 8.38 31.49
N ASN A 762 4.48 8.86 32.69
CA ASN A 762 5.02 8.07 33.81
C ASN A 762 6.27 7.26 33.44
N LEU A 763 7.18 7.88 32.68
CA LEU A 763 8.38 7.23 32.15
C LEU A 763 9.37 6.91 33.27
N ARG A 764 9.73 5.64 33.35
CA ARG A 764 10.69 5.06 34.30
C ARG A 764 11.67 4.15 33.54
N ILE A 765 12.94 4.49 33.57
CA ILE A 765 14.00 3.72 32.94
C ILE A 765 14.91 3.18 34.03
N GLN A 766 14.96 1.85 34.15
CA GLN A 766 15.71 1.10 35.16
C GLN A 766 15.41 1.49 36.62
N ALA A 767 14.29 2.15 36.85
CA ALA A 767 13.76 2.42 38.17
C ALA A 767 12.75 1.34 38.54
N ALA A 768 12.61 1.08 39.84
CA ALA A 768 11.56 0.20 40.34
C ALA A 768 10.19 0.70 39.87
N PRO A 769 9.23 -0.21 39.61
CA PRO A 769 7.84 0.20 39.44
C PRO A 769 7.40 1.04 40.65
N PRO A 770 6.41 1.93 40.50
CA PRO A 770 5.80 2.56 41.66
C PRO A 770 5.43 1.45 42.66
N ALA A 771 5.59 1.71 43.96
CA ALA A 771 5.07 0.77 44.95
C ALA A 771 3.62 0.48 44.59
N ILE A 772 3.25 -0.80 44.52
CA ILE A 772 1.85 -1.17 44.42
C ILE A 772 1.23 -0.55 45.67
N VAL A 773 0.49 0.55 45.51
CA VAL A 773 -0.56 0.87 46.46
C VAL A 773 -1.49 -0.29 46.26
N LEU A 774 -1.35 -1.32 47.11
CA LEU A 774 -2.39 -2.33 47.22
C LEU A 774 -3.63 -1.50 47.46
N ALA A 775 -4.50 -1.44 46.46
CA ALA A 775 -5.86 -1.02 46.70
C ALA A 775 -6.28 -1.80 47.94
N GLU A 776 -6.72 -1.09 48.97
CA GLU A 776 -7.34 -1.73 50.11
C GLU A 776 -8.31 -2.77 49.53
N GLU A 777 -8.13 -4.04 49.94
CA GLU A 777 -9.06 -5.14 49.70
C GLU A 777 -10.49 -4.60 49.72
N PRO A 778 -11.40 -5.01 48.82
CA PRO A 778 -12.74 -4.45 48.78
C PRO A 778 -13.39 -4.62 50.15
N THR A 779 -13.44 -3.53 50.92
CA THR A 779 -14.02 -3.54 52.25
C THR A 779 -15.45 -4.01 52.10
N ARG A 780 -15.83 -5.03 52.86
CA ARG A 780 -17.20 -5.54 52.97
C ARG A 780 -18.16 -4.34 53.09
N ASN A 781 -18.85 -3.96 52.00
CA ASN A 781 -19.66 -2.74 52.00
C ASN A 781 -20.68 -2.82 53.14
N ALA A 782 -20.72 -1.77 53.95
CA ALA A 782 -21.68 -1.68 55.03
C ALA A 782 -23.10 -1.62 54.46
N THR A 783 -24.01 -2.45 54.97
CA THR A 783 -25.45 -2.35 54.65
C THR A 783 -26.16 -1.60 55.78
N PHE A 784 -27.19 -0.83 55.44
CA PHE A 784 -28.04 -0.17 56.42
C PHE A 784 -29.45 -0.02 55.84
N SER A 785 -30.42 -0.67 56.45
CA SER A 785 -31.82 -0.72 56.01
C SER A 785 -32.78 -0.46 57.17
N LEU A 786 -33.93 0.13 56.83
CA LEU A 786 -34.97 0.55 57.76
C LEU A 786 -36.29 -0.09 57.35
N TYR A 787 -36.98 -0.79 58.27
CA TYR A 787 -38.31 -1.33 58.00
C TYR A 787 -39.20 -1.42 59.26
N PRO A 788 -40.53 -1.23 59.12
CA PRO A 788 -41.23 -0.78 57.93
C PRO A 788 -40.90 0.69 57.60
N ASN A 789 -40.95 1.04 56.32
CA ASN A 789 -40.80 2.41 55.84
C ASN A 789 -41.78 2.58 54.66
N PRO A 790 -42.95 3.24 54.86
CA PRO A 790 -43.27 4.18 55.94
C PRO A 790 -43.50 3.55 57.33
N VAL A 791 -43.29 4.35 58.39
CA VAL A 791 -43.45 3.98 59.80
C VAL A 791 -44.80 4.47 60.31
N ASN A 792 -45.69 3.53 60.68
CA ASN A 792 -47.05 3.84 61.18
C ASN A 792 -47.27 3.44 62.65
N GLY A 793 -46.26 2.84 63.31
CA GLY A 793 -46.38 2.26 64.66
C GLY A 793 -45.44 2.89 65.70
N GLY A 794 -44.94 4.10 65.43
CA GLY A 794 -44.05 4.83 66.33
C GLY A 794 -42.65 4.23 66.49
N SER A 795 -42.25 3.20 65.75
CA SER A 795 -40.88 2.67 65.79
C SER A 795 -40.48 2.07 64.46
N VAL A 796 -39.19 2.15 64.11
CA VAL A 796 -38.59 1.55 62.91
C VAL A 796 -37.51 0.56 63.31
N ARG A 797 -37.44 -0.57 62.62
CA ARG A 797 -36.34 -1.52 62.81
C ARG A 797 -35.16 -1.13 61.94
N ILE A 798 -33.99 -1.12 62.55
CA ILE A 798 -32.70 -0.87 61.93
C ILE A 798 -31.98 -2.19 61.76
N VAL A 799 -31.62 -2.52 60.52
CA VAL A 799 -30.71 -3.63 60.23
C VAL A 799 -29.49 -3.09 59.51
N ALA A 800 -28.31 -3.34 60.08
CA ALA A 800 -27.05 -2.95 59.45
C ALA A 800 -26.00 -4.04 59.60
N ASP A 801 -25.30 -4.36 58.52
CA ASP A 801 -24.09 -5.18 58.56
C ASP A 801 -22.89 -4.24 58.33
N LEU A 802 -22.04 -4.09 59.34
CA LEU A 802 -20.87 -3.22 59.31
C LEU A 802 -19.61 -4.01 58.89
N PRO A 803 -18.63 -3.33 58.25
CA PRO A 803 -17.37 -3.95 57.84
C PRO A 803 -16.52 -4.42 59.03
N ASN A 804 -16.62 -3.72 60.17
CA ASN A 804 -15.81 -3.97 61.36
C ASN A 804 -16.70 -4.25 62.59
N VAL A 805 -16.18 -5.02 63.55
CA VAL A 805 -16.82 -5.21 64.86
C VAL A 805 -16.71 -3.91 65.65
N VAL A 806 -17.82 -3.45 66.20
CA VAL A 806 -17.89 -2.22 67.01
C VAL A 806 -18.57 -2.50 68.34
N SER A 807 -18.15 -1.79 69.38
CA SER A 807 -18.76 -1.89 70.72
C SER A 807 -19.98 -0.98 70.88
N GLU A 808 -20.08 0.07 70.06
CA GLU A 808 -21.19 1.00 70.05
C GLU A 808 -21.41 1.66 68.69
N VAL A 809 -22.63 2.13 68.46
CA VAL A 809 -23.06 2.84 67.25
C VAL A 809 -23.95 4.01 67.63
N ASN A 810 -23.72 5.15 67.00
CA ASN A 810 -24.50 6.36 67.23
C ASN A 810 -25.52 6.57 66.10
N LEU A 811 -26.80 6.61 66.48
CA LEU A 811 -27.91 6.90 65.60
C LEU A 811 -28.34 8.35 65.79
N ARG A 812 -28.50 9.10 64.70
CA ARG A 812 -29.03 10.47 64.72
C ARG A 812 -30.21 10.56 63.75
N LEU A 813 -31.37 10.88 64.29
CA LEU A 813 -32.54 11.23 63.49
C LEU A 813 -32.48 12.72 63.14
N ILE A 814 -32.60 13.03 61.87
CA ILE A 814 -32.37 14.35 61.29
C ILE A 814 -33.63 14.76 60.51
N GLY A 815 -34.11 15.99 60.75
CA GLY A 815 -35.21 16.58 60.00
C GLY A 815 -34.78 17.11 58.63
N LEU A 816 -35.74 17.53 57.80
CA LEU A 816 -35.46 18.09 56.46
C LEU A 816 -34.57 19.33 56.47
N SER A 817 -34.56 20.09 57.56
CA SER A 817 -33.69 21.26 57.75
C SER A 817 -32.25 20.91 58.17
N GLY A 818 -31.90 19.62 58.29
CA GLY A 818 -30.58 19.16 58.72
C GLY A 818 -30.36 19.19 60.23
N GLN A 819 -31.34 19.62 61.02
CA GLN A 819 -31.28 19.64 62.48
C GLN A 819 -31.43 18.21 63.04
N ALA A 820 -30.57 17.84 64.00
CA ALA A 820 -30.68 16.55 64.68
C ALA A 820 -31.84 16.61 65.70
N ILE A 821 -32.90 15.86 65.42
CA ILE A 821 -34.13 15.80 66.22
C ILE A 821 -33.93 14.89 67.41
N ARG A 822 -33.26 13.74 67.21
CA ARG A 822 -33.01 12.76 68.27
C ARG A 822 -31.69 12.06 68.02
N GLN A 823 -31.02 11.64 69.09
CA GLN A 823 -29.80 10.85 69.02
C GLN A 823 -29.83 9.73 70.04
N GLN A 824 -29.31 8.56 69.67
CA GLN A 824 -29.25 7.39 70.53
C GLN A 824 -27.95 6.63 70.28
N THR A 825 -27.27 6.22 71.34
CA THR A 825 -26.12 5.33 71.25
C THR A 825 -26.56 3.91 71.58
N LEU A 826 -26.32 2.98 70.66
CA LEU A 826 -26.59 1.56 70.85
C LEU A 826 -25.29 0.85 71.20
N LYS A 827 -25.28 0.02 72.24
CA LYS A 827 -24.18 -0.91 72.50
C LYS A 827 -24.35 -2.12 71.59
N VAL A 828 -23.31 -2.45 70.82
CA VAL A 828 -23.33 -3.55 69.84
C VAL A 828 -22.27 -4.57 70.22
N SER A 829 -22.57 -5.85 70.05
CA SER A 829 -21.61 -6.95 70.23
C SER A 829 -21.47 -7.70 68.91
N GLY A 830 -20.63 -7.16 68.01
CA GLY A 830 -20.36 -7.76 66.72
C GLY A 830 -20.39 -6.75 65.57
N SER A 831 -20.52 -7.25 64.35
CA SER A 831 -20.58 -6.44 63.12
C SER A 831 -21.99 -6.32 62.55
N ARG A 832 -23.03 -6.79 63.25
CA ARG A 832 -24.41 -6.73 62.79
C ARG A 832 -25.30 -6.08 63.85
N ILE A 833 -26.15 -5.18 63.39
CA ILE A 833 -27.14 -4.47 64.20
C ILE A 833 -28.51 -4.91 63.75
N ASN A 834 -29.38 -5.21 64.71
CA ASN A 834 -30.79 -5.45 64.49
C ASN A 834 -31.57 -4.95 65.70
N ASP A 835 -31.97 -3.68 65.67
CA ASP A 835 -32.56 -2.99 66.82
C ASP A 835 -33.80 -2.17 66.43
N LEU A 836 -34.58 -1.76 67.41
CA LEU A 836 -35.73 -0.87 67.23
C LEU A 836 -35.34 0.55 67.64
N PHE A 837 -35.69 1.50 66.77
CA PHE A 837 -35.53 2.93 67.03
C PHE A 837 -36.89 3.59 67.13
N ASP A 838 -37.13 4.25 68.25
CA ASP A 838 -38.39 4.90 68.56
C ASP A 838 -38.54 6.22 67.77
N MET A 839 -39.60 6.23 66.96
CA MET A 839 -40.04 7.32 66.08
C MET A 839 -41.34 7.98 66.62
N GLY A 840 -41.83 7.58 67.80
CA GLY A 840 -43.06 8.08 68.39
C GLY A 840 -42.99 9.56 68.74
N GLN A 841 -44.11 10.27 68.54
CA GLN A 841 -44.29 11.73 68.74
C GLN A 841 -43.69 12.64 67.67
N LEU A 842 -43.30 12.11 66.51
CA LEU A 842 -42.88 12.91 65.36
C LEU A 842 -44.07 13.20 64.43
N PRO A 843 -44.22 14.43 63.90
CA PRO A 843 -45.20 14.71 62.86
C PRO A 843 -44.98 13.85 61.62
N THR A 844 -46.07 13.52 60.91
CA THR A 844 -46.01 12.87 59.59
C THR A 844 -45.12 13.68 58.64
N GLY A 845 -44.16 13.00 58.01
CA GLY A 845 -43.14 13.66 57.22
C GLY A 845 -41.91 12.79 56.94
N LEU A 846 -41.03 13.29 56.09
CA LEU A 846 -39.77 12.64 55.70
C LEU A 846 -38.64 13.04 56.66
N TYR A 847 -37.91 12.05 57.16
CA TYR A 847 -36.75 12.20 58.01
C TYR A 847 -35.57 11.40 57.46
N PHE A 848 -34.38 11.67 58.01
CA PHE A 848 -33.17 10.92 57.72
C PHE A 848 -32.63 10.30 59.00
N LEU A 849 -32.44 8.99 59.03
CA LEU A 849 -31.76 8.33 60.12
C LEU A 849 -30.32 8.07 59.69
N GLN A 850 -29.38 8.68 60.39
CA GLN A 850 -27.95 8.54 60.17
C GLN A 850 -27.37 7.59 61.21
N LEU A 851 -26.61 6.61 60.75
CA LEU A 851 -25.82 5.68 61.55
C LEU A 851 -24.34 6.08 61.44
N LYS A 852 -23.70 6.28 62.59
CA LYS A 852 -22.26 6.51 62.68
C LYS A 852 -21.60 5.46 63.57
N ALA A 853 -20.61 4.77 63.02
CA ALA A 853 -19.79 3.78 63.71
C ALA A 853 -18.32 4.06 63.38
N ASN A 854 -17.52 4.55 64.34
CA ASN A 854 -16.19 5.11 64.08
C ASN A 854 -16.22 6.18 62.97
N ASP A 855 -15.44 6.01 61.90
CA ASP A 855 -15.39 6.91 60.74
C ASP A 855 -16.47 6.62 59.68
N LEU A 856 -17.18 5.50 59.81
CA LEU A 856 -18.26 5.14 58.89
C LEU A 856 -19.54 5.91 59.22
N VAL A 857 -20.07 6.63 58.24
CA VAL A 857 -21.35 7.34 58.33
C VAL A 857 -22.25 6.93 57.18
N ILE A 858 -23.43 6.41 57.48
CA ILE A 858 -24.41 5.99 56.48
C ILE A 858 -25.77 6.55 56.86
N THR A 859 -26.51 7.07 55.88
CA THR A 859 -27.80 7.71 56.11
C THR A 859 -28.87 7.05 55.27
N GLN A 860 -30.02 6.76 55.88
CA GLN A 860 -31.21 6.26 55.20
C GLN A 860 -32.40 7.21 55.39
N LYS A 861 -33.25 7.28 54.37
CA LYS A 861 -34.50 8.02 54.41
C LYS A 861 -35.56 7.20 55.14
N VAL A 862 -36.34 7.82 56.01
CA VAL A 862 -37.49 7.20 56.69
C VAL A 862 -38.69 8.14 56.67
N LEU A 863 -39.82 7.63 56.21
CA LEU A 863 -41.09 8.35 56.18
C LEU A 863 -41.91 7.95 57.41
N VAL A 864 -42.34 8.93 58.20
CA VAL A 864 -43.37 8.74 59.23
C VAL A 864 -44.71 9.09 58.59
N ALA A 865 -45.67 8.17 58.68
CA ALA A 865 -47.03 8.36 58.17
C ALA A 865 -48.04 8.09 59.28
N ASP A 866 -49.22 8.71 59.19
CA ASP A 866 -50.31 8.60 60.17
C ASP A 866 -50.92 7.18 60.23
#